data_AF-A0AAE0Y9I2-F1
#
_entry.id   AF-A0AAE0Y9I2-F1
#
_cell.length_a   1.000
_cell.length_b   1.000
_cell.length_c   1.000
_cell.angle_alpha   90.00
_cell.angle_beta   90.00
_cell.angle_gamma   90.00
#
_symmetry.space_group_name_H-M   'P 1'
#
loop_
_entity.id
_entity.type
_entity.pdbx_description
1 polymer ?
#
loop_
_entity_poly.entity_id
_entity_poly.type
_entity_poly.pdbx_seq_one_letter_code
_entity_poly.pdbx_strand_id
1 'polypeptide(L)'
;MESQDHPCSSLRSEWSPRIPLLFTEVRMESQDHDDQPSDRYRAGRVRQTSHSFHPLRPVRSKDVLSYPGVAIVTNSVRYCSTVFSQRSPPTITSISTMGEDNPASLENKTSGGNTSKKETEVKDEKTSEPKENEKSNAKDKGQKSKPEPRERPVRKVEKRKLEKSSEDETAAKRSKAEDENNTDEPAEDLGKTDNEDFIKKINQRRTDVCEDVSKFKFNKKRVRVISEEEDFSEDSNGVVYWMSRDQRVQDNWAFLYAQRLAMKLEIPLHVCFCLVPKYLDATIRMYGFMMKGLAQVEKECRELNIPFHLLYGQASKSIPAFVKEHNIGGVVTDFSPLRVPVKWVDDLKNALPSDVPLCQVDAHNLVPCWEASPKLEYGARTIRNKIHNQLGGFLTEFPPLVKHPHPPKTMPKLTDWKKADMTLEVDRTVPEVTWAKPGSQAAYKILQSFCEKRLKHFATQRNDPNKQALSNLSPWIHFGQISVQRCILTVRLYRSKSSDSVNAFIEEAVIRRELADNFCYYNKHYDSIKGAYDWAKKSLALHKDDKRPYLYTRDQLEESKTHDDLWNAAQDQLVLEGKMHGFLRMYWAKKILEWTNSPEEALAFSIYLNDRFSLDGRDPNGYVGCMWSICGIHDQGWAERAVFGKIRYMNYQGCKRKFDVPGFVLSSSEHSKIFIVRFNFQEDPPATQQLLSAYNFQHVTGYLLLKTHFQRYQI
;
A
#
# COMPACT_ATOMS: atom_id res chain seq x y z
N MET A 1 -77.59 -42.70 -6.11
CA MET A 1 -76.82 -43.53 -5.15
C MET A 1 -75.40 -43.00 -5.13
N GLU A 2 -74.81 -42.96 -3.94
CA GLU A 2 -73.68 -42.08 -3.60
C GLU A 2 -72.30 -42.75 -3.72
N SER A 3 -71.27 -41.92 -3.92
CA SER A 3 -69.92 -41.94 -3.30
C SER A 3 -69.03 -40.97 -4.09
N GLN A 4 -68.66 -39.79 -3.56
CA GLN A 4 -67.71 -39.46 -2.48
C GLN A 4 -66.22 -39.69 -2.82
N ASP A 5 -65.57 -38.56 -3.15
CA ASP A 5 -64.27 -38.06 -2.69
C ASP A 5 -63.11 -39.05 -2.40
N HIS A 6 -62.05 -38.99 -3.23
CA HIS A 6 -60.85 -38.18 -2.93
C HIS A 6 -59.75 -38.36 -4.00
N PRO A 7 -59.01 -37.30 -4.40
CA PRO A 7 -57.82 -37.42 -5.24
C PRO A 7 -56.58 -37.82 -4.42
N CYS A 8 -55.71 -38.67 -4.99
CA CYS A 8 -54.45 -39.07 -4.38
C CYS A 8 -53.35 -37.99 -4.53
N SER A 9 -52.27 -38.11 -3.78
CA SER A 9 -51.25 -37.08 -3.57
C SER A 9 -49.92 -37.34 -4.31
N SER A 10 -48.97 -36.43 -4.11
CA SER A 10 -47.54 -36.50 -4.50
C SER A 10 -47.19 -36.35 -5.99
N LEU A 11 -46.67 -35.16 -6.33
CA LEU A 11 -45.45 -34.96 -7.14
C LEU A 11 -45.08 -33.46 -7.11
N ARG A 12 -44.58 -32.98 -5.96
CA ARG A 12 -43.79 -31.73 -5.92
C ARG A 12 -42.36 -32.08 -6.28
N SER A 13 -41.85 -31.52 -7.38
CA SER A 13 -40.42 -31.55 -7.68
C SER A 13 -39.65 -30.70 -6.66
N GLU A 14 -38.47 -31.19 -6.27
CA GLU A 14 -37.57 -30.47 -5.39
C GLU A 14 -36.99 -29.25 -6.11
N TRP A 15 -37.37 -28.06 -5.67
CA TRP A 15 -36.67 -26.81 -5.97
C TRP A 15 -35.90 -26.40 -4.72
N SER A 16 -34.60 -26.15 -4.86
CA SER A 16 -33.76 -25.74 -3.73
C SER A 16 -34.02 -24.26 -3.37
N PRO A 17 -34.29 -23.92 -2.09
CA PRO A 17 -34.54 -22.54 -1.65
C PRO A 17 -33.21 -21.80 -1.49
N ARG A 18 -32.67 -21.27 -2.59
CA ARG A 18 -31.29 -20.78 -2.71
C ARG A 18 -31.14 -19.61 -3.68
N ILE A 19 -30.38 -18.60 -3.28
CA ILE A 19 -30.27 -17.31 -3.97
C ILE A 19 -28.79 -16.96 -4.27
N PRO A 20 -28.35 -16.88 -5.56
CA PRO A 20 -26.93 -16.73 -5.90
C PRO A 20 -26.26 -15.40 -5.50
N LEU A 21 -25.03 -15.44 -5.01
CA LEU A 21 -24.18 -14.26 -4.72
C LEU A 21 -23.99 -13.35 -5.95
N LEU A 22 -23.68 -13.94 -7.11
CA LEU A 22 -23.30 -13.22 -8.33
C LEU A 22 -24.41 -13.22 -9.37
N PHE A 23 -25.52 -12.55 -9.06
CA PHE A 23 -26.71 -12.47 -9.91
C PHE A 23 -26.41 -12.22 -11.40
N THR A 24 -26.81 -13.14 -12.26
CA THR A 24 -27.11 -12.83 -13.66
C THR A 24 -28.32 -11.90 -13.71
N GLU A 25 -28.18 -10.72 -14.31
CA GLU A 25 -29.34 -9.91 -14.68
C GLU A 25 -30.05 -10.61 -15.84
N VAL A 26 -31.25 -11.13 -15.58
CA VAL A 26 -32.13 -11.62 -16.64
C VAL A 26 -32.45 -10.43 -17.54
N ARG A 27 -32.11 -10.54 -18.84
CA ARG A 27 -32.60 -9.58 -19.84
C ARG A 27 -34.12 -9.63 -19.85
N MET A 28 -34.75 -8.48 -19.61
CA MET A 28 -36.08 -8.25 -20.18
C MET A 28 -35.88 -8.07 -21.68
N GLU A 29 -36.48 -8.96 -22.47
CA GLU A 29 -36.56 -8.83 -23.93
C GLU A 29 -37.91 -8.23 -24.35
N SER A 30 -38.06 -7.96 -25.65
CA SER A 30 -39.05 -7.11 -26.30
C SER A 30 -38.79 -5.59 -26.14
N GLN A 31 -39.06 -4.76 -27.14
CA GLN A 31 -39.78 -5.02 -28.40
C GLN A 31 -38.89 -4.92 -29.65
N ASP A 32 -39.39 -5.50 -30.73
CA ASP A 32 -38.73 -5.70 -32.02
C ASP A 32 -38.54 -4.39 -32.82
N HIS A 33 -37.57 -4.43 -33.73
CA HIS A 33 -37.79 -3.90 -35.08
C HIS A 33 -36.87 -4.63 -36.06
N ASP A 34 -37.46 -5.18 -37.13
CA ASP A 34 -36.71 -5.69 -38.27
C ASP A 34 -35.91 -4.58 -38.96
N ASP A 35 -34.67 -4.88 -39.35
CA ASP A 35 -34.30 -4.75 -40.76
C ASP A 35 -33.04 -5.56 -41.11
N GLN A 36 -33.13 -6.34 -42.18
CA GLN A 36 -32.02 -6.96 -42.89
C GLN A 36 -32.27 -6.73 -44.39
N PRO A 37 -31.23 -6.48 -45.22
CA PRO A 37 -30.63 -7.65 -45.86
C PRO A 37 -29.16 -7.53 -46.36
N SER A 38 -28.68 -8.68 -46.84
CA SER A 38 -27.76 -8.88 -47.99
C SER A 38 -26.23 -8.93 -47.76
N ASP A 39 -25.74 -10.18 -47.74
CA ASP A 39 -24.69 -10.73 -48.61
C ASP A 39 -23.45 -9.89 -49.00
N ARG A 40 -22.26 -10.48 -48.75
CA ARG A 40 -21.60 -11.30 -49.80
C ARG A 40 -20.44 -12.17 -49.32
N TYR A 41 -20.33 -13.35 -49.95
CA TYR A 41 -19.23 -14.31 -49.82
C TYR A 41 -17.86 -13.76 -50.25
N ARG A 42 -16.79 -14.19 -49.55
CA ARG A 42 -15.70 -14.99 -50.16
C ARG A 42 -14.77 -15.65 -49.12
N ALA A 43 -14.38 -16.90 -49.40
CA ALA A 43 -13.40 -17.68 -48.63
C ALA A 43 -12.11 -17.92 -49.45
N GLY A 44 -10.94 -18.11 -48.81
CA GLY A 44 -9.69 -18.31 -49.58
C GLY A 44 -8.36 -18.56 -48.82
N ARG A 45 -8.17 -19.77 -48.28
CA ARG A 45 -6.88 -20.52 -48.16
C ARG A 45 -5.63 -19.90 -47.48
N VAL A 46 -5.44 -20.30 -46.22
CA VAL A 46 -4.32 -21.12 -45.69
C VAL A 46 -3.04 -21.32 -46.54
N ARG A 47 -1.87 -21.00 -45.94
CA ARG A 47 -0.58 -21.78 -45.87
C ARG A 47 0.35 -21.05 -44.87
N GLN A 48 0.78 -21.56 -43.71
CA GLN A 48 1.71 -22.67 -43.40
C GLN A 48 3.11 -22.58 -44.06
N THR A 49 4.12 -22.11 -43.31
CA THR A 49 5.55 -22.56 -43.21
C THR A 49 6.32 -21.68 -42.20
N SER A 50 7.56 -22.01 -41.77
CA SER A 50 7.83 -22.86 -40.58
C SER A 50 9.34 -22.94 -40.22
N HIS A 51 9.72 -22.63 -38.96
CA HIS A 51 11.03 -22.93 -38.32
C HIS A 51 12.29 -22.22 -38.94
N SER A 52 13.48 -22.09 -38.33
CA SER A 52 13.94 -22.09 -36.92
C SER A 52 15.42 -21.57 -36.78
N PHE A 53 15.76 -20.94 -35.64
CA PHE A 53 17.08 -20.79 -34.95
C PHE A 53 18.46 -20.80 -35.68
N HIS A 54 19.28 -19.77 -35.35
CA HIS A 54 20.72 -19.73 -34.94
C HIS A 54 21.81 -20.69 -35.52
N PRO A 55 23.07 -20.21 -35.73
CA PRO A 55 24.06 -20.07 -34.63
C PRO A 55 25.09 -18.89 -34.76
N LEU A 56 26.24 -18.96 -34.04
CA LEU A 56 27.25 -17.90 -33.79
C LEU A 56 28.72 -18.43 -33.83
N ARG A 57 29.70 -17.49 -33.80
CA ARG A 57 31.18 -17.65 -33.53
C ARG A 57 32.03 -18.14 -34.74
N PRO A 58 33.39 -18.12 -34.69
CA PRO A 58 34.38 -17.59 -33.70
C PRO A 58 35.26 -16.42 -34.26
N VAL A 59 36.36 -15.88 -33.69
CA VAL A 59 37.73 -16.44 -33.42
C VAL A 59 38.65 -15.48 -32.60
N ARG A 60 39.53 -16.07 -31.76
CA ARG A 60 40.91 -15.75 -31.22
C ARG A 60 41.68 -14.47 -31.68
N SER A 61 42.80 -14.00 -31.06
CA SER A 61 43.48 -14.09 -29.72
C SER A 61 44.86 -13.35 -29.73
N LYS A 62 45.54 -13.19 -28.57
CA LYS A 62 46.92 -12.63 -28.32
C LYS A 62 47.00 -11.09 -28.19
N ASP A 63 48.00 -10.44 -27.55
CA ASP A 63 49.23 -10.81 -26.78
C ASP A 63 49.12 -10.24 -25.33
N VAL A 64 49.79 -10.61 -24.23
CA VAL A 64 51.19 -10.99 -23.85
C VAL A 64 52.20 -9.84 -23.72
N LEU A 65 52.49 -9.42 -22.47
CA LEU A 65 53.76 -8.82 -21.98
C LEU A 65 53.78 -8.80 -20.43
N SER A 66 54.95 -8.66 -19.77
CA SER A 66 55.11 -9.08 -18.34
C SER A 66 56.32 -8.51 -17.57
N TYR A 67 56.20 -8.46 -16.22
CA TYR A 67 57.24 -8.22 -15.17
C TYR A 67 57.88 -6.82 -15.08
N PRO A 68 58.57 -6.46 -13.96
CA PRO A 68 58.63 -7.04 -12.59
C PRO A 68 58.02 -6.07 -11.52
N GLY A 69 58.05 -6.27 -10.20
CA GLY A 69 58.56 -7.38 -9.35
C GLY A 69 59.49 -6.90 -8.21
N VAL A 70 58.96 -6.72 -6.99
CA VAL A 70 59.72 -6.47 -5.72
C VAL A 70 58.99 -7.18 -4.57
N ALA A 71 59.70 -7.63 -3.52
CA ALA A 71 59.15 -8.50 -2.47
C ALA A 71 59.68 -8.18 -1.05
N ILE A 72 58.90 -8.62 -0.05
CA ILE A 72 59.26 -8.88 1.37
C ILE A 72 59.85 -7.71 2.20
N VAL A 73 59.07 -7.26 3.19
CA VAL A 73 59.55 -7.14 4.58
C VAL A 73 58.47 -7.72 5.51
N THR A 74 58.87 -8.58 6.44
CA THR A 74 58.01 -9.15 7.48
C THR A 74 57.89 -8.23 8.69
N ASN A 75 56.76 -8.25 9.40
CA ASN A 75 56.83 -8.07 10.85
C ASN A 75 55.72 -8.81 11.59
N SER A 76 56.08 -9.45 12.70
CA SER A 76 55.23 -10.32 13.50
C SER A 76 55.20 -9.85 14.95
N VAL A 77 54.01 -9.75 15.54
CA VAL A 77 53.87 -9.53 17.00
C VAL A 77 52.89 -10.56 17.56
N ARG A 78 53.39 -11.39 18.49
CA ARG A 78 52.58 -12.18 19.42
C ARG A 78 52.90 -11.71 20.84
N TYR A 79 51.89 -11.31 21.61
CA TYR A 79 51.80 -11.47 23.07
C TYR A 79 50.30 -11.59 23.35
N CYS A 80 49.75 -12.75 23.75
CA CYS A 80 49.93 -13.53 25.00
C CYS A 80 49.10 -12.96 26.17
N SER A 81 48.64 -13.84 27.06
CA SER A 81 47.38 -13.67 27.81
C SER A 81 47.46 -13.95 29.31
N THR A 82 46.87 -13.06 30.12
CA THR A 82 46.50 -13.25 31.55
C THR A 82 45.25 -12.39 31.80
N VAL A 83 44.08 -12.88 32.22
CA VAL A 83 43.69 -13.70 33.39
C VAL A 83 43.57 -12.90 34.71
N PHE A 84 42.36 -12.39 34.96
CA PHE A 84 41.70 -12.10 36.25
C PHE A 84 40.19 -11.95 35.91
N SER A 85 39.16 -12.60 36.48
CA SER A 85 38.88 -13.30 37.75
C SER A 85 38.23 -12.42 38.84
N GLN A 86 36.94 -12.69 39.11
CA GLN A 86 36.10 -12.24 40.25
C GLN A 86 35.76 -10.72 40.29
N ARG A 87 34.56 -10.26 40.72
CA ARG A 87 33.51 -10.89 41.55
C ARG A 87 32.12 -10.19 41.40
N SER A 88 31.06 -10.85 41.87
CA SER A 88 29.71 -10.31 42.21
C SER A 88 29.09 -11.25 43.26
N PRO A 89 27.94 -10.98 43.92
CA PRO A 89 27.12 -9.76 44.01
C PRO A 89 27.15 -9.19 45.46
N PRO A 90 26.05 -8.60 45.99
CA PRO A 90 25.22 -9.38 46.93
C PRO A 90 23.69 -9.26 46.70
N THR A 91 22.93 -10.06 47.46
CA THR A 91 21.46 -10.17 47.44
C THR A 91 20.89 -9.87 48.83
N ILE A 92 19.62 -9.44 48.94
CA ILE A 92 18.90 -9.28 50.21
C ILE A 92 17.54 -10.04 50.16
N THR A 93 17.28 -10.80 51.22
CA THR A 93 16.06 -11.58 51.57
C THR A 93 15.01 -10.68 52.26
N SER A 94 13.75 -11.04 52.59
CA SER A 94 12.91 -12.26 52.56
C SER A 94 11.43 -11.81 52.76
N ILE A 95 10.37 -12.60 52.52
CA ILE A 95 9.73 -13.53 53.49
C ILE A 95 8.60 -14.34 52.80
N SER A 96 8.36 -15.54 53.34
CA SER A 96 7.44 -16.64 52.98
C SER A 96 5.93 -16.35 53.14
N THR A 97 4.98 -17.15 52.61
CA THR A 97 4.57 -18.50 53.13
C THR A 97 3.86 -19.44 52.14
N MET A 98 4.16 -20.75 52.27
CA MET A 98 3.35 -22.00 52.19
C MET A 98 2.18 -22.14 51.17
N GLY A 99 1.92 -23.31 50.53
CA GLY A 99 2.54 -24.65 50.53
C GLY A 99 2.16 -25.41 49.22
N GLU A 100 2.90 -26.43 48.77
CA GLU A 100 2.64 -27.89 48.98
C GLU A 100 1.33 -28.39 48.30
N ASP A 101 1.29 -29.45 47.48
CA ASP A 101 2.15 -30.65 47.35
C ASP A 101 2.30 -31.22 45.92
N ASN A 102 3.27 -32.12 45.69
CA ASN A 102 3.43 -32.93 44.46
C ASN A 102 4.38 -34.15 44.63
N PRO A 103 3.94 -35.38 44.27
CA PRO A 103 4.82 -36.39 43.62
C PRO A 103 4.17 -36.98 42.34
N ALA A 104 4.86 -37.22 41.21
CA ALA A 104 5.94 -38.22 40.96
C ALA A 104 5.47 -39.70 41.02
N SER A 105 5.90 -40.66 40.18
CA SER A 105 6.70 -40.64 38.93
C SER A 105 6.85 -42.06 38.30
N LEU A 106 7.24 -42.13 37.02
CA LEU A 106 8.01 -43.23 36.36
C LEU A 106 7.40 -44.64 36.08
N GLU A 107 7.58 -45.05 34.81
CA GLU A 107 8.12 -46.35 34.32
C GLU A 107 7.28 -47.64 34.01
N ASN A 108 7.25 -47.94 32.69
CA ASN A 108 7.77 -49.15 31.99
C ASN A 108 6.88 -50.38 31.61
N LYS A 109 7.21 -50.92 30.40
CA LYS A 109 6.81 -52.23 29.78
C LYS A 109 5.32 -52.39 29.40
N THR A 110 4.85 -53.13 28.37
CA THR A 110 5.36 -53.86 27.17
C THR A 110 4.11 -54.25 26.33
N SER A 111 4.07 -54.58 25.03
CA SER A 111 4.96 -54.61 23.83
C SER A 111 4.01 -54.70 22.58
N GLY A 112 4.33 -54.99 21.31
CA GLY A 112 5.56 -55.37 20.57
C GLY A 112 5.18 -56.02 19.21
N GLY A 113 5.96 -55.83 18.12
CA GLY A 113 5.64 -56.40 16.79
C GLY A 113 6.61 -55.98 15.68
N ASN A 114 7.00 -56.90 14.79
CA ASN A 114 8.08 -56.73 13.79
C ASN A 114 7.57 -56.70 12.34
N THR A 115 8.24 -55.95 11.45
CA THR A 115 8.83 -56.51 10.20
C THR A 115 9.82 -55.58 9.51
N SER A 116 10.66 -56.17 8.64
CA SER A 116 11.96 -55.67 8.15
C SER A 116 11.93 -54.65 7.02
N LYS A 117 12.93 -53.75 7.00
CA LYS A 117 13.44 -53.10 5.78
C LYS A 117 14.39 -54.04 5.00
N LYS A 118 14.68 -53.71 3.73
CA LYS A 118 15.83 -54.23 2.97
C LYS A 118 16.41 -53.14 2.06
N GLU A 119 17.71 -53.19 1.82
CA GLU A 119 18.50 -52.23 1.02
C GLU A 119 19.09 -52.91 -0.23
N THR A 120 19.44 -52.13 -1.26
CA THR A 120 20.47 -52.51 -2.26
C THR A 120 20.97 -51.29 -3.04
N GLU A 121 22.28 -51.26 -3.34
CA GLU A 121 22.95 -50.32 -4.25
C GLU A 121 22.99 -50.85 -5.70
N VAL A 122 23.23 -49.99 -6.71
CA VAL A 122 23.87 -50.31 -8.00
C VAL A 122 24.73 -49.12 -8.47
N LYS A 123 25.77 -49.36 -9.30
CA LYS A 123 26.80 -48.40 -9.76
C LYS A 123 26.74 -48.08 -11.27
N ASP A 124 27.70 -47.24 -11.70
CA ASP A 124 28.01 -46.74 -13.06
C ASP A 124 28.13 -47.79 -14.17
N GLU A 125 28.00 -47.38 -15.45
CA GLU A 125 29.07 -47.61 -16.46
C GLU A 125 28.95 -46.78 -17.77
N LYS A 126 29.84 -47.08 -18.74
CA LYS A 126 30.04 -46.48 -20.09
C LYS A 126 30.29 -47.63 -21.11
N THR A 127 30.58 -47.51 -22.40
CA THR A 127 30.94 -46.42 -23.34
C THR A 127 30.48 -46.86 -24.76
N SER A 128 30.46 -46.05 -25.83
CA SER A 128 31.55 -45.94 -26.85
C SER A 128 30.97 -45.58 -28.25
N GLU A 129 31.82 -45.20 -29.21
CA GLU A 129 31.50 -44.89 -30.63
C GLU A 129 31.64 -46.14 -31.55
N PRO A 130 31.34 -46.08 -32.88
CA PRO A 130 32.38 -45.65 -33.85
C PRO A 130 31.91 -44.99 -35.19
N LYS A 131 32.81 -44.21 -35.84
CA LYS A 131 33.26 -44.18 -37.29
C LYS A 131 32.22 -44.35 -38.46
N GLU A 132 32.34 -43.87 -39.71
CA GLU A 132 33.28 -43.08 -40.58
C GLU A 132 32.53 -42.84 -41.97
N ASN A 133 33.00 -42.28 -43.11
CA ASN A 133 34.29 -41.74 -43.61
C ASN A 133 34.17 -40.78 -44.86
N GLU A 134 35.26 -40.06 -45.17
CA GLU A 134 35.90 -39.73 -46.49
C GLU A 134 35.32 -38.85 -47.65
N LYS A 135 36.30 -38.19 -48.35
CA LYS A 135 36.36 -37.73 -49.78
C LYS A 135 35.44 -36.57 -50.27
N SER A 136 35.76 -35.74 -51.29
CA SER A 136 37.05 -35.28 -51.89
C SER A 136 36.83 -34.21 -53.01
N ASN A 137 37.79 -33.28 -53.22
CA ASN A 137 38.04 -32.47 -54.46
C ASN A 137 36.98 -31.43 -54.94
N ALA A 138 37.23 -30.45 -55.84
CA ALA A 138 38.42 -29.62 -56.15
C ALA A 138 38.12 -28.51 -57.21
N LYS A 139 38.88 -27.38 -57.22
CA LYS A 139 38.96 -26.30 -58.27
C LYS A 139 37.69 -25.41 -58.47
N ASP A 140 37.70 -24.25 -59.16
CA ASP A 140 38.76 -23.49 -59.87
C ASP A 140 38.64 -21.94 -59.66
N LYS A 141 39.40 -21.12 -60.42
CA LYS A 141 39.71 -19.69 -60.20
C LYS A 141 38.69 -18.66 -60.72
N GLY A 142 38.78 -17.43 -60.17
CA GLY A 142 38.36 -16.16 -60.79
C GLY A 142 39.10 -14.96 -60.18
N GLN A 143 39.48 -13.95 -60.97
CA GLN A 143 40.29 -12.78 -60.55
C GLN A 143 39.77 -11.44 -61.12
N LYS A 144 40.28 -10.32 -60.55
CA LYS A 144 40.18 -8.89 -60.99
C LYS A 144 38.91 -8.15 -60.55
N SER A 145 38.92 -6.84 -60.22
CA SER A 145 40.02 -5.92 -59.84
C SER A 145 39.49 -4.61 -59.20
N LYS A 146 40.38 -3.85 -58.52
CA LYS A 146 40.21 -2.49 -57.94
C LYS A 146 39.80 -1.40 -58.98
N PRO A 147 39.31 -0.18 -58.62
CA PRO A 147 39.98 0.77 -57.68
C PRO A 147 39.09 1.66 -56.76
N GLU A 148 39.73 2.69 -56.19
CA GLU A 148 39.50 3.37 -54.88
C GLU A 148 38.85 4.79 -54.94
N PRO A 149 38.57 5.46 -53.78
CA PRO A 149 37.60 6.56 -53.65
C PRO A 149 38.20 7.98 -53.45
N ARG A 150 37.34 8.98 -53.13
CA ARG A 150 37.72 10.33 -52.63
C ARG A 150 36.77 10.87 -51.54
N GLU A 151 37.21 11.92 -50.84
CA GLU A 151 36.79 12.33 -49.49
C GLU A 151 35.96 13.64 -49.43
N ARG A 152 35.61 14.10 -48.20
CA ARG A 152 35.06 15.45 -47.92
C ARG A 152 35.56 16.05 -46.57
N PRO A 153 36.16 17.26 -46.55
CA PRO A 153 36.34 18.13 -45.38
C PRO A 153 35.31 19.30 -45.34
N VAL A 154 35.32 20.31 -44.44
CA VAL A 154 35.39 20.41 -42.96
C VAL A 154 35.21 21.90 -42.54
N ARG A 155 34.37 22.18 -41.52
CA ARG A 155 34.29 23.38 -40.61
C ARG A 155 34.59 24.82 -41.13
N LYS A 156 33.75 25.80 -40.71
CA LYS A 156 34.08 26.82 -39.67
C LYS A 156 32.87 27.63 -39.16
N VAL A 157 33.10 28.64 -38.30
CA VAL A 157 32.14 29.30 -37.38
C VAL A 157 32.38 30.81 -37.32
N GLU A 158 31.34 31.66 -37.19
CA GLU A 158 31.44 32.95 -36.46
C GLU A 158 30.09 33.54 -35.95
N LYS A 159 30.12 34.74 -35.34
CA LYS A 159 29.07 35.33 -34.45
C LYS A 159 28.52 36.69 -34.94
N ARG A 160 27.30 37.09 -34.52
CA ARG A 160 26.97 38.48 -34.08
C ARG A 160 25.62 38.61 -33.32
N LYS A 161 25.24 39.85 -32.95
CA LYS A 161 24.21 40.26 -31.94
C LYS A 161 22.93 40.88 -32.55
N LEU A 162 21.94 41.07 -31.64
CA LEU A 162 20.72 41.93 -31.56
C LEU A 162 19.44 41.06 -31.48
N GLU A 163 18.46 41.23 -30.60
CA GLU A 163 17.81 42.33 -29.82
C GLU A 163 16.36 42.60 -30.29
N LYS A 164 15.40 42.25 -29.40
CA LYS A 164 14.05 42.82 -29.16
C LYS A 164 12.88 42.72 -30.18
N SER A 165 11.70 42.65 -29.54
CA SER A 165 10.36 43.19 -29.89
C SER A 165 9.56 42.70 -31.11
N SER A 166 8.54 41.89 -30.81
CA SER A 166 7.15 41.91 -31.32
C SER A 166 6.32 41.07 -30.31
N GLU A 167 5.24 41.49 -29.67
CA GLU A 167 3.99 42.12 -30.16
C GLU A 167 3.25 41.26 -31.20
N ASP A 168 2.56 40.27 -30.64
CA ASP A 168 1.13 39.90 -30.81
C ASP A 168 0.45 39.46 -32.13
N GLU A 169 -0.61 38.69 -31.88
CA GLU A 169 -1.82 38.39 -32.67
C GLU A 169 -1.79 37.71 -34.07
N THR A 170 -2.42 36.53 -34.08
CA THR A 170 -3.25 35.94 -35.16
C THR A 170 -2.58 35.42 -36.45
N ALA A 171 -2.59 34.09 -36.66
CA ALA A 171 -3.69 33.41 -37.37
C ALA A 171 -3.30 32.01 -37.91
N ALA A 172 -3.92 30.93 -37.40
CA ALA A 172 -4.08 29.67 -38.12
C ALA A 172 -5.27 28.86 -37.56
N LYS A 173 -6.24 28.50 -38.39
CA LYS A 173 -7.36 27.59 -38.05
C LYS A 173 -7.17 26.24 -38.74
N ARG A 174 -7.80 25.20 -38.16
CA ARG A 174 -7.88 23.80 -38.62
C ARG A 174 -6.60 22.99 -38.34
N SER A 175 -6.68 21.70 -38.03
CA SER A 175 -7.84 20.77 -38.11
C SER A 175 -8.25 20.14 -36.77
N LYS A 176 -9.57 19.86 -36.62
CA LYS A 176 -10.13 18.92 -35.64
C LYS A 176 -10.34 17.55 -36.30
N ALA A 177 -10.19 16.48 -35.53
CA ALA A 177 -11.08 15.30 -35.54
C ALA A 177 -10.86 14.49 -34.25
N GLU A 178 -11.84 13.66 -33.88
CA GLU A 178 -11.74 12.52 -32.95
C GLU A 178 -11.22 12.80 -31.52
N ASP A 179 -12.13 13.20 -30.63
CA ASP A 179 -12.32 12.50 -29.35
C ASP A 179 -13.72 12.87 -28.77
N GLU A 180 -14.76 12.08 -29.10
CA GLU A 180 -16.13 12.28 -28.62
C GLU A 180 -16.57 11.14 -27.71
N ASN A 181 -16.35 11.29 -26.39
CA ASN A 181 -17.23 10.80 -25.30
C ASN A 181 -16.64 11.14 -23.92
N ASN A 182 -16.77 12.40 -23.50
CA ASN A 182 -16.57 12.79 -22.09
C ASN A 182 -17.52 13.94 -21.74
N THR A 183 -18.62 13.63 -21.06
CA THR A 183 -19.58 14.62 -20.55
C THR A 183 -19.00 15.30 -19.31
N ASP A 184 -18.14 16.30 -19.52
CA ASP A 184 -17.71 17.20 -18.46
C ASP A 184 -18.88 18.12 -18.06
N GLU A 185 -19.57 17.77 -16.97
CA GLU A 185 -20.56 18.65 -16.34
C GLU A 185 -19.91 19.98 -15.88
N PRO A 186 -20.64 21.10 -15.92
CA PRO A 186 -20.10 22.40 -15.56
C PRO A 186 -19.68 22.45 -14.09
N ALA A 187 -18.43 22.85 -13.84
CA ALA A 187 -17.88 22.94 -12.50
C ALA A 187 -18.48 24.13 -11.72
N GLU A 188 -19.37 23.85 -10.77
CA GLU A 188 -19.84 24.84 -9.79
C GLU A 188 -18.68 25.51 -9.03
N ASP A 189 -18.81 26.80 -8.75
CA ASP A 189 -17.74 27.55 -8.08
C ASP A 189 -17.70 27.26 -6.56
N LEU A 190 -16.90 26.26 -6.18
CA LEU A 190 -16.60 25.93 -4.77
C LEU A 190 -15.69 26.99 -4.12
N GLY A 191 -16.22 28.18 -3.89
CA GLY A 191 -15.59 29.28 -3.17
C GLY A 191 -16.01 29.34 -1.70
N LYS A 192 -15.05 29.20 -0.77
CA LYS A 192 -15.19 29.43 0.69
C LYS A 192 -16.48 28.84 1.31
N THR A 193 -16.76 27.57 1.05
CA THR A 193 -17.93 26.88 1.61
C THR A 193 -17.68 26.48 3.06
N ASP A 194 -18.71 26.49 3.91
CA ASP A 194 -18.62 25.81 5.20
C ASP A 194 -18.41 24.30 4.99
N ASN A 195 -17.77 23.63 5.94
CA ASN A 195 -17.57 22.18 5.85
C ASN A 195 -18.91 21.41 5.87
N GLU A 196 -19.96 21.92 6.52
CA GLU A 196 -21.26 21.27 6.39
C GLU A 196 -21.78 21.34 4.95
N ASP A 197 -21.63 22.46 4.25
CA ASP A 197 -22.01 22.60 2.84
C ASP A 197 -21.17 21.68 1.93
N PHE A 198 -19.86 21.56 2.19
CA PHE A 198 -19.01 20.62 1.47
C PHE A 198 -19.46 19.15 1.64
N ILE A 199 -19.84 18.74 2.86
CA ILE A 199 -20.39 17.39 3.11
C ILE A 199 -21.80 17.23 2.54
N LYS A 200 -22.67 18.26 2.64
CA LYS A 200 -24.02 18.27 2.03
C LYS A 200 -23.94 18.09 0.52
N LYS A 201 -23.02 18.77 -0.18
CA LYS A 201 -22.76 18.61 -1.62
C LYS A 201 -22.23 17.22 -1.99
N ILE A 202 -21.38 16.62 -1.16
CA ILE A 202 -20.95 15.22 -1.34
C ILE A 202 -22.13 14.25 -1.15
N ASN A 203 -23.03 14.52 -0.19
CA ASN A 203 -24.20 13.68 0.03
C ASN A 203 -25.23 13.81 -1.11
N GLN A 204 -25.49 15.03 -1.58
CA GLN A 204 -26.38 15.31 -2.72
C GLN A 204 -25.92 14.53 -3.97
N ARG A 205 -24.63 14.61 -4.30
CA ARG A 205 -23.99 13.86 -5.40
C ARG A 205 -24.15 12.34 -5.32
N ARG A 206 -24.45 11.76 -4.16
CA ARG A 206 -24.82 10.34 -4.05
C ARG A 206 -26.28 10.13 -4.40
N THR A 207 -27.19 10.91 -3.82
CA THR A 207 -28.64 10.82 -4.10
C THR A 207 -28.98 11.17 -5.55
N ASP A 208 -28.18 12.00 -6.21
CA ASP A 208 -28.33 12.34 -7.64
C ASP A 208 -28.04 11.15 -8.57
N VAL A 209 -27.25 10.16 -8.12
CA VAL A 209 -26.96 8.93 -8.89
C VAL A 209 -28.17 7.98 -8.88
N CYS A 210 -28.75 7.78 -7.70
CA CYS A 210 -29.96 7.00 -7.48
C CYS A 210 -30.39 7.11 -6.00
N GLU A 211 -31.66 6.80 -5.73
CA GLU A 211 -32.21 6.77 -4.37
C GLU A 211 -31.45 5.82 -3.42
N ASP A 212 -31.07 4.63 -3.89
CA ASP A 212 -30.46 3.58 -3.07
C ASP A 212 -29.65 2.55 -3.90
N VAL A 213 -28.87 1.73 -3.21
CA VAL A 213 -27.93 0.77 -3.81
C VAL A 213 -28.57 -0.44 -4.52
N SER A 214 -29.87 -0.73 -4.33
CA SER A 214 -30.60 -1.74 -5.11
C SER A 214 -30.81 -1.28 -6.56
N LYS A 215 -31.13 0.01 -6.74
CA LYS A 215 -31.35 0.66 -8.05
C LYS A 215 -30.03 0.97 -8.78
N PHE A 216 -28.92 1.09 -8.06
CA PHE A 216 -27.60 1.32 -8.65
C PHE A 216 -27.14 0.17 -9.57
N LYS A 217 -26.44 0.49 -10.67
CA LYS A 217 -25.80 -0.51 -11.54
C LYS A 217 -24.45 -0.97 -10.96
N PHE A 218 -24.52 -1.77 -9.89
CA PHE A 218 -23.34 -2.22 -9.15
C PHE A 218 -22.37 -3.04 -10.02
N ASN A 219 -21.11 -2.59 -10.15
CA ASN A 219 -20.08 -3.32 -10.90
C ASN A 219 -19.57 -4.54 -10.12
N LYS A 220 -20.12 -5.72 -10.44
CA LYS A 220 -19.85 -7.01 -9.78
C LYS A 220 -18.38 -7.43 -9.81
N LYS A 221 -17.55 -6.89 -10.71
CA LYS A 221 -16.07 -7.11 -10.72
C LYS A 221 -15.37 -6.63 -9.44
N ARG A 222 -16.02 -5.77 -8.64
CA ARG A 222 -15.54 -5.39 -7.29
C ARG A 222 -15.62 -6.52 -6.27
N VAL A 223 -16.38 -7.58 -6.55
CA VAL A 223 -16.72 -8.66 -5.63
C VAL A 223 -16.05 -9.95 -6.07
N ARG A 224 -15.62 -10.77 -5.12
CA ARG A 224 -15.28 -12.18 -5.33
C ARG A 224 -15.91 -13.03 -4.23
N VAL A 225 -16.58 -14.10 -4.62
CA VAL A 225 -16.90 -15.20 -3.71
C VAL A 225 -15.60 -15.92 -3.37
N ILE A 226 -15.45 -16.32 -2.12
CA ILE A 226 -14.31 -17.10 -1.65
C ILE A 226 -14.70 -18.33 -0.81
N SER A 227 -15.97 -18.49 -0.43
CA SER A 227 -16.53 -19.77 0.00
C SER A 227 -16.56 -20.79 -1.16
N GLU A 228 -16.95 -22.03 -0.87
CA GLU A 228 -17.32 -23.00 -1.92
C GLU A 228 -18.82 -22.92 -2.25
N GLU A 229 -19.64 -22.61 -1.23
CA GLU A 229 -21.04 -22.25 -1.39
C GLU A 229 -21.19 -20.91 -2.11
N GLU A 230 -22.08 -20.87 -3.12
CA GLU A 230 -22.37 -19.67 -3.92
C GLU A 230 -23.78 -19.08 -3.67
N ASP A 231 -24.64 -19.76 -2.90
CA ASP A 231 -26.02 -19.33 -2.61
C ASP A 231 -26.25 -18.91 -1.15
N PHE A 232 -27.22 -18.02 -0.94
CA PHE A 232 -27.80 -17.74 0.38
C PHE A 232 -28.93 -18.69 0.73
N SER A 233 -29.02 -19.05 2.00
CA SER A 233 -30.22 -19.68 2.59
C SER A 233 -31.35 -18.67 2.73
N GLU A 234 -32.54 -19.04 2.23
CA GLU A 234 -33.77 -18.25 2.35
C GLU A 234 -34.28 -18.17 3.81
N ASP A 235 -33.96 -19.16 4.66
CA ASP A 235 -34.34 -19.21 6.08
C ASP A 235 -33.44 -18.36 7.01
N SER A 236 -32.66 -17.43 6.46
CA SER A 236 -31.68 -16.65 7.22
C SER A 236 -32.25 -15.39 7.89
N ASN A 237 -31.69 -14.97 9.03
CA ASN A 237 -32.15 -13.81 9.81
C ASN A 237 -31.28 -12.55 9.62
N GLY A 238 -30.29 -12.58 8.73
CA GLY A 238 -29.50 -11.39 8.38
C GLY A 238 -28.23 -11.66 7.57
N VAL A 239 -27.61 -10.56 7.12
CA VAL A 239 -26.29 -10.51 6.44
C VAL A 239 -25.29 -9.81 7.35
N VAL A 240 -24.04 -10.27 7.39
CA VAL A 240 -22.94 -9.57 8.11
C VAL A 240 -21.96 -8.92 7.15
N TYR A 241 -21.72 -7.62 7.30
CA TYR A 241 -20.49 -6.98 6.83
C TYR A 241 -19.44 -7.04 7.95
N TRP A 242 -18.45 -7.92 7.80
CA TRP A 242 -17.23 -7.90 8.61
C TRP A 242 -16.28 -6.82 8.08
N MET A 243 -16.32 -5.67 8.74
CA MET A 243 -15.47 -4.51 8.47
C MET A 243 -14.06 -4.72 9.03
N SER A 244 -13.02 -4.37 8.27
CA SER A 244 -11.62 -4.45 8.71
C SER A 244 -10.78 -3.25 8.24
N ARG A 245 -10.50 -3.13 6.94
CA ARG A 245 -9.69 -2.07 6.34
C ARG A 245 -10.50 -0.80 6.04
N ASP A 246 -11.76 -0.95 5.62
CA ASP A 246 -12.57 0.17 5.12
C ASP A 246 -13.55 0.68 6.18
N GLN A 247 -13.01 1.39 7.18
CA GLN A 247 -13.72 1.82 8.39
C GLN A 247 -14.52 3.12 8.20
N ARG A 248 -15.48 3.06 7.26
CA ARG A 248 -16.43 4.13 6.95
C ARG A 248 -17.78 3.56 6.51
N VAL A 249 -18.82 4.36 6.68
CA VAL A 249 -20.20 4.03 6.25
C VAL A 249 -20.39 4.38 4.76
N GLN A 250 -20.34 5.67 4.43
CA GLN A 250 -20.50 6.14 3.04
C GLN A 250 -19.24 5.91 2.18
N ASP A 251 -19.41 5.91 0.85
CA ASP A 251 -18.37 5.64 -0.15
C ASP A 251 -17.62 4.30 0.06
N ASN A 252 -18.32 3.27 0.55
CA ASN A 252 -17.76 1.96 0.87
C ASN A 252 -18.43 0.86 0.01
N TRP A 253 -17.71 0.30 -0.97
CA TRP A 253 -18.27 -0.71 -1.86
C TRP A 253 -18.62 -2.04 -1.17
N ALA A 254 -17.95 -2.40 -0.08
CA ALA A 254 -18.25 -3.62 0.68
C ALA A 254 -19.56 -3.46 1.46
N PHE A 255 -19.73 -2.33 2.13
CA PHE A 255 -20.96 -1.98 2.86
C PHE A 255 -22.14 -1.80 1.91
N LEU A 256 -21.94 -1.12 0.78
CA LEU A 256 -22.94 -0.96 -0.29
C LEU A 256 -23.38 -2.32 -0.86
N TYR A 257 -22.43 -3.24 -1.12
CA TYR A 257 -22.76 -4.60 -1.56
C TYR A 257 -23.57 -5.37 -0.50
N ALA A 258 -23.16 -5.30 0.77
CA ALA A 258 -23.85 -5.97 1.88
C ALA A 258 -25.29 -5.42 2.09
N GLN A 259 -25.50 -4.11 1.94
CA GLN A 259 -26.85 -3.52 1.98
C GLN A 259 -27.70 -3.93 0.77
N ARG A 260 -27.16 -3.89 -0.45
CA ARG A 260 -27.87 -4.36 -1.66
C ARG A 260 -28.38 -5.79 -1.49
N LEU A 261 -27.53 -6.64 -0.94
CA LEU A 261 -27.79 -8.04 -0.66
C LEU A 261 -28.86 -8.22 0.42
N ALA A 262 -28.71 -7.57 1.58
CA ALA A 262 -29.66 -7.64 2.68
C ALA A 262 -31.05 -7.09 2.31
N MET A 263 -31.11 -6.01 1.50
CA MET A 263 -32.35 -5.47 0.95
C MET A 263 -33.03 -6.44 -0.02
N LYS A 264 -32.26 -7.12 -0.90
CA LYS A 264 -32.84 -8.12 -1.82
C LYS A 264 -33.37 -9.36 -1.10
N LEU A 265 -32.77 -9.72 0.03
CA LEU A 265 -33.21 -10.83 0.88
C LEU A 265 -34.28 -10.42 1.92
N GLU A 266 -34.67 -9.13 1.96
CA GLU A 266 -35.63 -8.56 2.92
C GLU A 266 -35.29 -8.76 4.42
N ILE A 267 -34.00 -8.90 4.74
CA ILE A 267 -33.48 -9.22 6.09
C ILE A 267 -32.55 -8.13 6.66
N PRO A 268 -32.32 -8.11 8.00
CA PRO A 268 -31.36 -7.22 8.64
C PRO A 268 -29.93 -7.28 8.08
N LEU A 269 -29.31 -6.11 7.94
CA LEU A 269 -27.87 -5.97 7.77
C LEU A 269 -27.21 -5.70 9.12
N HIS A 270 -26.16 -6.45 9.45
CA HIS A 270 -25.31 -6.23 10.61
C HIS A 270 -23.89 -5.84 10.18
N VAL A 271 -23.25 -4.92 10.91
CA VAL A 271 -21.81 -4.64 10.80
C VAL A 271 -21.10 -5.21 12.01
N CYS A 272 -20.06 -6.01 11.78
CA CYS A 272 -19.20 -6.54 12.83
C CYS A 272 -17.77 -6.03 12.63
N PHE A 273 -17.15 -5.53 13.70
CA PHE A 273 -15.71 -5.25 13.74
C PHE A 273 -15.06 -6.13 14.82
N CYS A 274 -13.97 -6.82 14.49
CA CYS A 274 -13.26 -7.70 15.42
C CYS A 274 -12.02 -7.02 15.99
N LEU A 275 -12.08 -6.58 17.24
CA LEU A 275 -10.98 -5.95 17.95
C LEU A 275 -10.01 -7.02 18.50
N VAL A 276 -8.88 -7.19 17.81
CA VAL A 276 -7.74 -7.96 18.33
C VAL A 276 -6.94 -7.12 19.34
N PRO A 277 -6.47 -7.70 20.46
CA PRO A 277 -5.80 -6.96 21.53
C PRO A 277 -4.47 -6.35 21.09
N LYS A 278 -3.80 -6.92 20.08
CA LYS A 278 -2.59 -6.42 19.45
C LYS A 278 -2.57 -6.76 17.96
N TYR A 279 -2.03 -5.87 17.13
CA TYR A 279 -1.82 -6.07 15.69
C TYR A 279 -0.44 -5.52 15.27
N LEU A 280 0.48 -6.43 14.92
CA LEU A 280 1.88 -6.10 14.57
C LEU A 280 2.51 -5.19 15.66
N ASP A 281 3.25 -4.16 15.24
CA ASP A 281 3.86 -3.14 16.11
C ASP A 281 2.96 -1.91 16.34
N ALA A 282 1.64 -2.02 16.08
CA ALA A 282 0.70 -0.92 16.30
C ALA A 282 0.64 -0.51 17.78
N THR A 283 0.75 0.79 18.03
CA THR A 283 0.75 1.40 19.36
C THR A 283 -0.59 2.08 19.67
N ILE A 284 -0.76 2.62 20.87
CA ILE A 284 -1.99 3.31 21.28
C ILE A 284 -2.35 4.49 20.36
N ARG A 285 -1.36 5.12 19.71
CA ARG A 285 -1.57 6.11 18.64
C ARG A 285 -2.49 5.60 17.53
N MET A 286 -2.29 4.36 17.09
CA MET A 286 -3.04 3.75 15.99
C MET A 286 -4.40 3.26 16.48
N TYR A 287 -4.44 2.58 17.63
CA TYR A 287 -5.68 2.05 18.19
C TYR A 287 -6.65 3.15 18.65
N GLY A 288 -6.14 4.24 19.25
CA GLY A 288 -6.95 5.41 19.59
C GLY A 288 -7.54 6.08 18.35
N PHE A 289 -6.75 6.23 17.28
CA PHE A 289 -7.23 6.75 15.99
C PHE A 289 -8.28 5.83 15.35
N MET A 290 -8.07 4.51 15.40
CA MET A 290 -8.99 3.50 14.89
C MET A 290 -10.33 3.51 15.65
N MET A 291 -10.30 3.31 16.97
CA MET A 291 -11.50 3.20 17.81
C MET A 291 -12.35 4.48 17.80
N LYS A 292 -11.73 5.66 17.81
CA LYS A 292 -12.46 6.94 17.71
C LYS A 292 -13.08 7.17 16.33
N GLY A 293 -12.53 6.55 15.29
CA GLY A 293 -13.19 6.47 13.97
C GLY A 293 -14.39 5.51 13.99
N LEU A 294 -14.21 4.31 14.55
CA LEU A 294 -15.28 3.31 14.68
C LEU A 294 -16.44 3.77 15.56
N ALA A 295 -16.20 4.63 16.57
CA ALA A 295 -17.27 5.28 17.33
C ALA A 295 -18.13 6.24 16.47
N GLN A 296 -17.57 6.83 15.41
CA GLN A 296 -18.37 7.58 14.42
C GLN A 296 -19.17 6.63 13.52
N VAL A 297 -18.58 5.49 13.13
CA VAL A 297 -19.25 4.44 12.35
C VAL A 297 -20.45 3.85 13.13
N GLU A 298 -20.28 3.53 14.41
CA GLU A 298 -21.37 3.05 15.29
C GLU A 298 -22.56 4.02 15.30
N LYS A 299 -22.28 5.32 15.45
CA LYS A 299 -23.31 6.35 15.45
C LYS A 299 -24.06 6.39 14.10
N GLU A 300 -23.33 6.49 13.01
CA GLU A 300 -23.91 6.65 11.66
C GLU A 300 -24.65 5.39 11.20
N CYS A 301 -24.14 4.17 11.52
CA CYS A 301 -24.88 2.93 11.30
C CYS A 301 -26.23 2.93 12.04
N ARG A 302 -26.26 3.40 13.29
CA ARG A 302 -27.50 3.49 14.09
C ARG A 302 -28.50 4.49 13.52
N GLU A 303 -28.04 5.64 13.03
CA GLU A 303 -28.89 6.62 12.33
C GLU A 303 -29.52 6.01 11.06
N LEU A 304 -28.83 5.03 10.44
CA LEU A 304 -29.30 4.27 9.28
C LEU A 304 -30.00 2.93 9.63
N ASN A 305 -30.49 2.71 10.86
CA ASN A 305 -31.13 1.46 11.30
C ASN A 305 -30.25 0.18 11.23
N ILE A 306 -28.94 0.31 11.08
CA ILE A 306 -27.98 -0.80 10.92
C ILE A 306 -27.27 -1.07 12.25
N PRO A 307 -27.40 -2.26 12.86
CA PRO A 307 -26.56 -2.69 13.98
C PRO A 307 -25.07 -2.61 13.68
N PHE A 308 -24.33 -1.98 14.58
CA PHE A 308 -22.88 -2.11 14.69
C PHE A 308 -22.55 -2.94 15.94
N HIS A 309 -21.64 -3.90 15.79
CA HIS A 309 -21.19 -4.80 16.85
C HIS A 309 -19.66 -4.78 16.95
N LEU A 310 -19.14 -4.31 18.09
CA LEU A 310 -17.73 -4.49 18.43
C LEU A 310 -17.52 -5.86 19.08
N LEU A 311 -16.99 -6.80 18.31
CA LEU A 311 -16.61 -8.14 18.76
C LEU A 311 -15.15 -8.14 19.22
N TYR A 312 -14.80 -9.02 20.15
CA TYR A 312 -13.44 -9.12 20.69
C TYR A 312 -12.73 -10.36 20.13
N GLY A 313 -11.41 -10.26 19.91
CA GLY A 313 -10.58 -11.38 19.46
C GLY A 313 -10.54 -11.59 17.94
N GLN A 314 -10.25 -12.83 17.53
CA GLN A 314 -10.03 -13.19 16.13
C GLN A 314 -11.35 -13.41 15.37
N ALA A 315 -11.45 -12.88 14.15
CA ALA A 315 -12.64 -13.02 13.31
C ALA A 315 -13.05 -14.48 13.07
N SER A 316 -12.09 -15.39 12.88
CA SER A 316 -12.28 -16.84 12.74
C SER A 316 -12.84 -17.55 13.98
N LYS A 317 -13.09 -16.83 15.08
CA LYS A 317 -13.83 -17.32 16.26
C LYS A 317 -15.10 -16.51 16.48
N SER A 318 -14.98 -15.19 16.45
CA SER A 318 -16.04 -14.27 16.85
C SER A 318 -17.12 -14.09 15.77
N ILE A 319 -16.76 -14.16 14.48
CA ILE A 319 -17.75 -14.12 13.38
C ILE A 319 -18.53 -15.45 13.29
N PRO A 320 -17.93 -16.66 13.30
CA PRO A 320 -18.71 -17.91 13.31
C PRO A 320 -19.63 -18.06 14.53
N ALA A 321 -19.20 -17.58 15.71
CA ALA A 321 -20.06 -17.54 16.89
C ALA A 321 -21.27 -16.62 16.67
N PHE A 322 -21.05 -15.39 16.19
CA PHE A 322 -22.10 -14.42 15.85
C PHE A 322 -23.05 -14.96 14.76
N VAL A 323 -22.50 -15.60 13.72
CA VAL A 323 -23.25 -16.23 12.63
C VAL A 323 -24.22 -17.28 13.16
N LYS A 324 -23.76 -18.14 14.08
CA LYS A 324 -24.60 -19.16 14.71
C LYS A 324 -25.62 -18.58 15.70
N GLU A 325 -25.25 -17.56 16.48
CA GLU A 325 -26.13 -16.92 17.45
C GLU A 325 -27.30 -16.17 16.77
N HIS A 326 -27.04 -15.54 15.63
CA HIS A 326 -28.01 -14.70 14.91
C HIS A 326 -28.58 -15.33 13.63
N ASN A 327 -28.24 -16.59 13.30
CA ASN A 327 -28.66 -17.29 12.08
C ASN A 327 -28.40 -16.47 10.80
N ILE A 328 -27.14 -16.06 10.61
CA ILE A 328 -26.69 -15.20 9.51
C ILE A 328 -26.49 -16.02 8.24
N GLY A 329 -27.14 -15.60 7.13
CA GLY A 329 -27.15 -16.32 5.86
C GLY A 329 -25.91 -16.12 4.99
N GLY A 330 -25.00 -15.22 5.36
CA GLY A 330 -23.74 -15.01 4.66
C GLY A 330 -22.96 -13.78 5.13
N VAL A 331 -21.68 -13.75 4.79
CA VAL A 331 -20.71 -12.75 5.25
C VAL A 331 -20.07 -12.02 4.07
N VAL A 332 -19.95 -10.70 4.19
CA VAL A 332 -19.22 -9.81 3.29
C VAL A 332 -18.02 -9.22 4.05
N THR A 333 -16.86 -9.08 3.43
CA THR A 333 -15.72 -8.38 4.02
C THR A 333 -14.96 -7.51 3.00
N ASP A 334 -14.09 -6.63 3.48
CA ASP A 334 -13.27 -5.73 2.65
C ASP A 334 -11.92 -6.37 2.24
N PHE A 335 -11.17 -5.68 1.37
CA PHE A 335 -9.95 -6.21 0.76
C PHE A 335 -8.66 -5.63 1.34
N SER A 336 -7.77 -6.51 1.82
CA SER A 336 -6.38 -6.18 2.10
C SER A 336 -5.45 -7.25 1.52
N PRO A 337 -4.35 -6.87 0.83
CA PRO A 337 -3.37 -7.80 0.28
C PRO A 337 -2.30 -8.24 1.30
N LEU A 338 -2.35 -7.73 2.54
CA LEU A 338 -1.33 -8.00 3.55
C LEU A 338 -1.48 -9.41 4.14
N ARG A 339 -0.35 -10.07 4.43
CA ARG A 339 -0.27 -11.47 4.86
C ARG A 339 -1.15 -11.82 6.07
N VAL A 340 -1.28 -10.91 7.04
CA VAL A 340 -2.07 -11.15 8.26
C VAL A 340 -3.57 -11.01 7.98
N PRO A 341 -4.09 -9.90 7.40
CA PRO A 341 -5.47 -9.84 6.91
C PRO A 341 -5.87 -10.96 5.94
N VAL A 342 -5.02 -11.33 4.97
CA VAL A 342 -5.29 -12.46 4.06
C VAL A 342 -5.47 -13.75 4.87
N LYS A 343 -4.56 -14.03 5.81
CA LYS A 343 -4.71 -15.19 6.71
C LYS A 343 -5.98 -15.12 7.56
N TRP A 344 -6.41 -13.95 8.05
CA TRP A 344 -7.68 -13.84 8.79
C TRP A 344 -8.90 -14.17 7.93
N VAL A 345 -8.87 -13.82 6.64
CA VAL A 345 -9.92 -14.14 5.68
C VAL A 345 -9.92 -15.65 5.35
N ASP A 346 -8.75 -16.24 5.14
CA ASP A 346 -8.60 -17.70 4.96
C ASP A 346 -9.04 -18.48 6.22
N ASP A 347 -8.62 -18.03 7.41
CA ASP A 347 -9.00 -18.63 8.70
C ASP A 347 -10.50 -18.48 8.99
N LEU A 348 -11.13 -17.39 8.53
CA LEU A 348 -12.59 -17.24 8.64
C LEU A 348 -13.31 -18.18 7.67
N LYS A 349 -12.88 -18.26 6.39
CA LYS A 349 -13.46 -19.20 5.41
C LYS A 349 -13.53 -20.61 5.99
N ASN A 350 -12.44 -21.08 6.59
CA ASN A 350 -12.32 -22.43 7.14
C ASN A 350 -13.06 -22.64 8.47
N ALA A 351 -13.63 -21.59 9.07
CA ALA A 351 -14.31 -21.63 10.37
C ALA A 351 -15.81 -21.26 10.29
N LEU A 352 -16.30 -20.78 9.15
CA LEU A 352 -17.72 -20.60 8.89
C LEU A 352 -18.42 -21.95 8.66
N PRO A 353 -19.74 -22.04 8.92
CA PRO A 353 -20.55 -23.15 8.43
C PRO A 353 -20.48 -23.26 6.90
N SER A 354 -20.53 -24.48 6.36
CA SER A 354 -20.37 -24.74 4.92
C SER A 354 -21.46 -24.11 4.05
N ASP A 355 -22.63 -23.86 4.63
CA ASP A 355 -23.83 -23.24 4.06
C ASP A 355 -23.87 -21.70 4.19
N VAL A 356 -22.82 -21.09 4.76
CA VAL A 356 -22.73 -19.63 4.97
C VAL A 356 -21.67 -19.04 4.03
N PRO A 357 -22.06 -18.50 2.86
CA PRO A 357 -21.11 -17.95 1.90
C PRO A 357 -20.29 -16.77 2.44
N LEU A 358 -19.08 -16.63 1.91
CA LEU A 358 -18.15 -15.55 2.23
C LEU A 358 -17.75 -14.82 0.95
N CYS A 359 -18.12 -13.54 0.89
CA CYS A 359 -17.79 -12.61 -0.18
C CYS A 359 -16.71 -11.62 0.29
N GLN A 360 -15.75 -11.29 -0.59
CA GLN A 360 -14.81 -10.20 -0.37
C GLN A 360 -14.98 -9.13 -1.46
N VAL A 361 -14.93 -7.86 -1.07
CA VAL A 361 -15.14 -6.71 -1.96
C VAL A 361 -13.95 -5.76 -1.89
N ASP A 362 -13.42 -5.34 -3.04
CA ASP A 362 -12.43 -4.26 -3.08
C ASP A 362 -13.12 -2.89 -2.95
N ALA A 363 -13.27 -2.46 -1.70
CA ALA A 363 -13.74 -1.15 -1.28
C ALA A 363 -12.61 -0.13 -1.09
N HIS A 364 -11.36 -0.53 -1.25
CA HIS A 364 -10.20 0.29 -0.97
C HIS A 364 -9.62 0.90 -2.26
N ASN A 365 -9.59 0.12 -3.34
CA ASN A 365 -8.99 0.50 -4.62
C ASN A 365 -10.04 1.03 -5.60
N LEU A 366 -9.63 2.01 -6.41
CA LEU A 366 -10.49 2.58 -7.46
C LEU A 366 -10.82 1.48 -8.46
N VAL A 367 -9.80 0.82 -9.04
CA VAL A 367 -9.96 -0.44 -9.77
C VAL A 367 -9.61 -1.59 -8.82
N PRO A 368 -10.43 -2.65 -8.69
CA PRO A 368 -10.13 -3.80 -7.83
C PRO A 368 -8.75 -4.40 -8.13
N CYS A 369 -7.99 -4.79 -7.10
CA CYS A 369 -6.59 -5.20 -7.24
C CYS A 369 -6.36 -6.33 -8.27
N TRP A 370 -7.30 -7.28 -8.35
CA TRP A 370 -7.28 -8.38 -9.33
C TRP A 370 -7.64 -7.94 -10.76
N GLU A 371 -8.52 -6.95 -10.93
CA GLU A 371 -8.88 -6.36 -12.24
C GLU A 371 -7.79 -5.41 -12.75
N ALA A 372 -7.15 -4.65 -11.86
CA ALA A 372 -6.13 -3.65 -12.20
C ALA A 372 -4.93 -4.26 -12.93
N SER A 373 -4.57 -5.50 -12.60
CA SER A 373 -3.65 -6.33 -13.38
C SER A 373 -3.74 -7.79 -12.95
N PRO A 374 -3.74 -8.77 -13.89
CA PRO A 374 -3.70 -10.21 -13.58
C PRO A 374 -2.31 -10.71 -13.14
N LYS A 375 -1.39 -9.80 -12.78
CA LYS A 375 -0.02 -10.12 -12.34
C LYS A 375 0.65 -8.95 -11.60
N LEU A 376 1.78 -9.25 -10.95
CA LEU A 376 2.76 -8.30 -10.46
C LEU A 376 3.24 -7.37 -11.58
N GLU A 377 3.16 -6.06 -11.37
CA GLU A 377 3.61 -5.04 -12.34
C GLU A 377 4.99 -4.46 -12.01
N TYR A 378 5.83 -4.30 -13.05
CA TYR A 378 7.22 -3.89 -12.84
C TYR A 378 7.30 -2.51 -12.15
N GLY A 379 6.45 -1.57 -12.54
CA GLY A 379 6.34 -0.26 -11.89
C GLY A 379 5.25 0.62 -12.48
N ALA A 380 5.17 1.87 -12.02
CA ALA A 380 4.06 2.79 -12.36
C ALA A 380 3.81 2.92 -13.87
N ARG A 381 4.86 2.87 -14.71
CA ARG A 381 4.72 2.92 -16.18
C ARG A 381 3.88 1.78 -16.77
N THR A 382 3.91 0.58 -16.18
CA THR A 382 3.26 -0.61 -16.76
C THR A 382 1.85 -0.85 -16.20
N ILE A 383 1.58 -0.46 -14.95
CA ILE A 383 0.23 -0.51 -14.38
C ILE A 383 -0.66 0.67 -14.81
N ARG A 384 -0.09 1.88 -15.06
CA ARG A 384 -0.89 3.10 -15.30
C ARG A 384 -1.92 2.93 -16.41
N ASN A 385 -1.50 2.44 -17.56
CA ASN A 385 -2.41 2.26 -18.71
C ASN A 385 -3.49 1.21 -18.41
N LYS A 386 -3.21 0.18 -17.60
CA LYS A 386 -4.19 -0.84 -17.21
C LYS A 386 -5.28 -0.28 -16.29
N ILE A 387 -4.91 0.62 -15.38
CA ILE A 387 -5.86 1.34 -14.53
C ILE A 387 -6.63 2.37 -15.38
N HIS A 388 -5.94 3.17 -16.20
CA HIS A 388 -6.54 4.22 -17.04
C HIS A 388 -7.62 3.66 -17.98
N ASN A 389 -7.32 2.54 -18.67
CA ASN A 389 -8.26 1.88 -19.58
C ASN A 389 -9.51 1.32 -18.87
N GLN A 390 -9.53 1.26 -17.54
CA GLN A 390 -10.64 0.77 -16.73
C GLN A 390 -11.40 1.87 -15.98
N LEU A 391 -10.90 3.12 -15.98
CA LEU A 391 -11.52 4.22 -15.22
C LEU A 391 -12.99 4.45 -15.59
N GLY A 392 -13.37 4.32 -16.87
CA GLY A 392 -14.77 4.48 -17.30
C GLY A 392 -15.76 3.47 -16.68
N GLY A 393 -15.29 2.31 -16.22
CA GLY A 393 -16.10 1.29 -15.56
C GLY A 393 -16.03 1.29 -14.03
N PHE A 394 -15.16 2.10 -13.42
CA PHE A 394 -14.88 2.06 -11.98
C PHE A 394 -14.80 3.43 -11.29
N LEU A 395 -14.42 4.51 -11.97
CA LEU A 395 -14.45 5.90 -11.45
C LEU A 395 -15.85 6.51 -11.63
N THR A 396 -16.87 5.81 -11.15
CA THR A 396 -18.23 6.33 -11.02
C THR A 396 -18.33 7.23 -9.79
N GLU A 397 -19.43 7.97 -9.65
CA GLU A 397 -19.90 8.37 -8.32
C GLU A 397 -20.38 7.15 -7.50
N PHE A 398 -20.66 7.37 -6.23
CA PHE A 398 -21.20 6.35 -5.33
C PHE A 398 -22.71 6.53 -5.13
N PRO A 399 -23.51 5.46 -5.12
CA PRO A 399 -24.87 5.52 -4.56
C PRO A 399 -24.81 5.78 -3.04
N PRO A 400 -25.89 6.28 -2.42
CA PRO A 400 -25.94 6.47 -0.98
C PRO A 400 -26.06 5.11 -0.28
N LEU A 401 -25.39 4.94 0.87
CA LEU A 401 -25.82 3.94 1.84
C LEU A 401 -27.01 4.54 2.61
N VAL A 402 -28.17 3.88 2.53
CA VAL A 402 -29.46 4.40 3.01
C VAL A 402 -29.85 3.80 4.36
N LYS A 403 -30.91 4.35 4.96
CA LYS A 403 -31.54 3.75 6.15
C LYS A 403 -32.12 2.38 5.78
N HIS A 404 -31.66 1.34 6.46
CA HIS A 404 -32.00 -0.04 6.10
C HIS A 404 -33.50 -0.33 6.34
N PRO A 405 -34.26 -0.79 5.33
CA PRO A 405 -35.71 -0.95 5.44
C PRO A 405 -36.15 -2.14 6.31
N HIS A 406 -35.27 -3.12 6.55
CA HIS A 406 -35.55 -4.33 7.34
C HIS A 406 -34.75 -4.31 8.66
N PRO A 407 -35.07 -3.43 9.63
CA PRO A 407 -34.33 -3.36 10.90
C PRO A 407 -34.48 -4.66 11.72
N PRO A 408 -33.52 -4.98 12.60
CA PRO A 408 -33.68 -6.11 13.52
C PRO A 408 -34.80 -5.86 14.53
N LYS A 409 -35.30 -6.94 15.15
CA LYS A 409 -36.27 -6.88 16.25
C LYS A 409 -35.80 -6.07 17.46
N THR A 410 -34.48 -5.87 17.63
CA THR A 410 -33.88 -5.06 18.70
C THR A 410 -32.51 -4.55 18.24
N MET A 411 -32.20 -3.27 18.47
CA MET A 411 -30.88 -2.70 18.20
C MET A 411 -29.88 -3.02 19.34
N PRO A 412 -28.59 -3.25 19.05
CA PRO A 412 -27.59 -3.48 20.10
C PRO A 412 -27.40 -2.26 21.01
N LYS A 413 -26.95 -2.52 22.23
CA LYS A 413 -26.50 -1.47 23.17
C LYS A 413 -25.31 -0.70 22.56
N LEU A 414 -25.05 0.52 23.06
CA LEU A 414 -23.83 1.22 22.69
C LEU A 414 -22.60 0.45 23.15
N THR A 415 -21.56 0.48 22.33
CA THR A 415 -20.24 -0.06 22.61
C THR A 415 -19.61 0.69 23.79
N ASP A 416 -19.16 -0.05 24.80
CA ASP A 416 -18.33 0.53 25.86
C ASP A 416 -16.89 0.68 25.34
N TRP A 417 -16.63 1.84 24.74
CA TRP A 417 -15.32 2.20 24.21
C TRP A 417 -14.23 2.34 25.29
N LYS A 418 -14.58 2.46 26.58
CA LYS A 418 -13.60 2.42 27.68
C LYS A 418 -13.20 0.98 27.99
N LYS A 419 -14.18 0.08 28.08
CA LYS A 419 -13.94 -1.37 28.19
C LYS A 419 -13.15 -1.89 26.98
N ALA A 420 -13.42 -1.38 25.78
CA ALA A 420 -12.66 -1.72 24.57
C ALA A 420 -11.17 -1.39 24.73
N ASP A 421 -10.83 -0.17 25.16
CA ASP A 421 -9.44 0.24 25.40
C ASP A 421 -8.75 -0.62 26.49
N MET A 422 -9.48 -1.03 27.52
CA MET A 422 -8.97 -1.92 28.58
C MET A 422 -8.60 -3.33 28.09
N THR A 423 -9.03 -3.75 26.89
CA THR A 423 -8.65 -5.04 26.30
C THR A 423 -7.37 -4.98 25.44
N LEU A 424 -6.71 -3.83 25.34
CA LEU A 424 -5.58 -3.64 24.42
C LEU A 424 -4.21 -3.95 25.03
N GLU A 425 -3.51 -4.90 24.42
CA GLU A 425 -2.13 -5.33 24.71
C GLU A 425 -1.11 -4.56 23.83
N VAL A 426 -1.36 -3.26 23.64
CA VAL A 426 -0.56 -2.38 22.78
C VAL A 426 0.49 -1.60 23.57
N ASP A 427 1.58 -1.24 22.92
CA ASP A 427 2.51 -0.27 23.49
C ASP A 427 1.82 1.10 23.62
N ARG A 428 1.89 1.69 24.82
CA ARG A 428 1.29 2.99 25.15
C ARG A 428 2.31 4.13 25.26
N THR A 429 3.60 3.87 25.04
CA THR A 429 4.67 4.89 25.08
C THR A 429 4.69 5.83 23.87
N VAL A 430 4.04 5.43 22.76
CA VAL A 430 3.87 6.25 21.56
C VAL A 430 2.47 6.88 21.56
N PRO A 431 2.31 8.16 21.99
CA PRO A 431 1.01 8.75 22.26
C PRO A 431 0.23 9.10 20.99
N GLU A 432 -1.09 9.20 21.11
CA GLU A 432 -1.97 9.79 20.09
C GLU A 432 -1.53 11.21 19.70
N VAL A 433 -1.77 11.58 18.44
CA VAL A 433 -1.40 12.90 17.90
C VAL A 433 -2.57 13.88 18.02
N THR A 434 -2.27 15.15 18.24
CA THR A 434 -3.28 16.21 18.42
C THR A 434 -3.80 16.79 17.09
N TRP A 435 -3.00 16.75 16.02
CA TRP A 435 -3.33 17.39 14.74
C TRP A 435 -4.32 16.60 13.86
N ALA A 436 -4.40 15.28 14.04
CA ALA A 436 -5.20 14.39 13.19
C ALA A 436 -6.42 13.86 13.96
N LYS A 437 -7.53 14.59 13.94
CA LYS A 437 -8.80 14.09 14.49
C LYS A 437 -9.31 12.87 13.68
N PRO A 438 -9.65 11.74 14.29
CA PRO A 438 -10.17 10.58 13.56
C PRO A 438 -11.61 10.76 13.06
N GLY A 439 -12.05 9.83 12.21
CA GLY A 439 -13.41 9.73 11.67
C GLY A 439 -13.58 10.43 10.31
N SER A 440 -14.53 9.94 9.51
CA SER A 440 -14.80 10.44 8.15
C SER A 440 -15.12 11.94 8.11
N GLN A 441 -15.82 12.48 9.12
CA GLN A 441 -16.10 13.92 9.20
C GLN A 441 -14.82 14.78 9.26
N ALA A 442 -13.78 14.30 9.93
CA ALA A 442 -12.48 14.96 9.97
C ALA A 442 -11.70 14.73 8.66
N ALA A 443 -11.82 13.55 8.05
CA ALA A 443 -11.24 13.28 6.74
C ALA A 443 -11.77 14.23 5.65
N TYR A 444 -13.09 14.50 5.62
CA TYR A 444 -13.69 15.47 4.71
C TYR A 444 -13.16 16.90 4.95
N LYS A 445 -13.01 17.34 6.21
CA LYS A 445 -12.37 18.62 6.55
C LYS A 445 -10.96 18.74 5.99
N ILE A 446 -10.17 17.66 6.06
CA ILE A 446 -8.81 17.62 5.52
C ILE A 446 -8.80 17.61 3.98
N LEU A 447 -9.74 16.92 3.33
CA LEU A 447 -9.92 16.90 1.87
C LEU A 447 -10.34 18.27 1.33
N GLN A 448 -11.36 18.92 1.91
CA GLN A 448 -11.77 20.28 1.54
C GLN A 448 -10.59 21.25 1.69
N SER A 449 -9.95 21.24 2.86
CA SER A 449 -8.77 22.06 3.18
C SER A 449 -7.59 21.80 2.23
N PHE A 450 -7.43 20.58 1.70
CA PHE A 450 -6.48 20.28 0.64
C PHE A 450 -6.90 20.95 -0.67
N CYS A 451 -8.10 20.66 -1.17
CA CYS A 451 -8.58 21.15 -2.47
C CYS A 451 -8.60 22.68 -2.58
N GLU A 452 -9.13 23.37 -1.58
CA GLU A 452 -9.24 24.83 -1.57
C GLU A 452 -7.89 25.55 -1.41
N LYS A 453 -7.00 25.03 -0.55
CA LYS A 453 -5.86 25.81 -0.02
C LYS A 453 -4.50 25.30 -0.50
N ARG A 454 -4.32 23.98 -0.63
CA ARG A 454 -3.02 23.33 -0.87
C ARG A 454 -2.87 22.71 -2.26
N LEU A 455 -3.95 22.22 -2.87
CA LEU A 455 -3.94 21.49 -4.15
C LEU A 455 -3.23 22.28 -5.26
N LYS A 456 -3.50 23.58 -5.40
CA LYS A 456 -2.81 24.47 -6.37
C LYS A 456 -1.27 24.50 -6.26
N HIS A 457 -0.70 24.04 -5.14
CA HIS A 457 0.74 23.92 -4.92
C HIS A 457 1.26 22.47 -4.99
N PHE A 458 0.39 21.46 -5.06
CA PHE A 458 0.79 20.06 -4.95
C PHE A 458 1.82 19.62 -6.00
N ALA A 459 1.58 19.87 -7.30
CA ALA A 459 2.49 19.43 -8.36
C ALA A 459 3.93 19.96 -8.17
N THR A 460 4.08 21.23 -7.79
CA THR A 460 5.37 21.93 -7.70
C THR A 460 6.04 21.81 -6.33
N GLN A 461 5.28 21.73 -5.24
CA GLN A 461 5.80 21.83 -3.87
C GLN A 461 5.74 20.54 -3.04
N ARG A 462 5.08 19.46 -3.49
CA ARG A 462 5.01 18.17 -2.74
C ARG A 462 6.35 17.49 -2.39
N ASN A 463 7.46 18.01 -2.93
CA ASN A 463 8.82 17.51 -2.68
C ASN A 463 9.64 18.40 -1.73
N ASP A 464 9.12 19.55 -1.31
CA ASP A 464 9.77 20.44 -0.33
C ASP A 464 9.07 20.28 1.04
N PRO A 465 9.72 19.68 2.05
CA PRO A 465 9.13 19.48 3.38
C PRO A 465 8.85 20.79 4.15
N ASN A 466 9.39 21.93 3.69
CA ASN A 466 9.05 23.25 4.24
C ASN A 466 7.69 23.79 3.72
N LYS A 467 7.02 23.08 2.80
CA LYS A 467 5.76 23.53 2.20
C LYS A 467 4.60 22.65 2.64
N GLN A 468 3.56 23.27 3.18
CA GLN A 468 2.27 22.64 3.44
C GLN A 468 1.49 22.44 2.13
N ALA A 469 2.02 21.60 1.23
CA ALA A 469 1.49 21.32 -0.09
C ALA A 469 0.77 19.95 -0.18
N LEU A 470 1.08 19.01 0.72
CA LEU A 470 0.46 17.68 0.74
C LEU A 470 -1.01 17.72 1.18
N SER A 471 -1.78 16.70 0.79
CA SER A 471 -3.16 16.52 1.26
C SER A 471 -3.26 16.28 2.76
N ASN A 472 -2.26 15.57 3.30
CA ASN A 472 -2.21 14.99 4.64
C ASN A 472 -3.24 13.86 4.90
N LEU A 473 -3.96 13.39 3.88
CA LEU A 473 -5.05 12.40 4.01
C LEU A 473 -4.61 10.97 4.38
N SER A 474 -3.31 10.65 4.37
CA SER A 474 -2.82 9.26 4.49
C SER A 474 -3.26 8.49 5.75
N PRO A 475 -3.41 9.09 6.96
CA PRO A 475 -3.99 8.38 8.12
C PRO A 475 -5.44 7.93 7.88
N TRP A 476 -6.28 8.83 7.37
CA TRP A 476 -7.69 8.52 7.09
C TRP A 476 -7.86 7.56 5.90
N ILE A 477 -6.92 7.56 4.95
CA ILE A 477 -6.89 6.57 3.86
C ILE A 477 -6.47 5.20 4.40
N HIS A 478 -5.42 5.10 5.24
CA HIS A 478 -4.94 3.82 5.80
C HIS A 478 -6.03 3.06 6.56
N PHE A 479 -6.71 3.73 7.50
CA PHE A 479 -7.85 3.15 8.23
C PHE A 479 -9.16 3.12 7.39
N GLY A 480 -9.11 3.50 6.11
CA GLY A 480 -10.28 3.54 5.23
C GLY A 480 -11.42 4.43 5.72
N GLN A 481 -11.13 5.41 6.57
CA GLN A 481 -12.07 6.42 7.06
C GLN A 481 -12.47 7.42 5.95
N ILE A 482 -11.78 7.43 4.81
CA ILE A 482 -12.21 8.11 3.58
C ILE A 482 -11.86 7.29 2.33
N SER A 483 -12.77 7.27 1.37
CA SER A 483 -12.57 6.63 0.08
C SER A 483 -11.59 7.41 -0.80
N VAL A 484 -10.57 6.75 -1.34
CA VAL A 484 -9.67 7.39 -2.31
C VAL A 484 -10.41 7.74 -3.60
N GLN A 485 -11.37 6.91 -4.05
CA GLN A 485 -12.22 7.23 -5.19
C GLN A 485 -13.02 8.53 -4.93
N ARG A 486 -13.56 8.73 -3.72
CA ARG A 486 -14.16 10.02 -3.31
C ARG A 486 -13.17 11.17 -3.39
N CYS A 487 -11.93 11.00 -2.91
CA CYS A 487 -10.89 12.01 -3.06
C CYS A 487 -10.61 12.37 -4.54
N ILE A 488 -10.59 11.38 -5.45
CA ILE A 488 -10.40 11.62 -6.89
C ILE A 488 -11.58 12.38 -7.50
N LEU A 489 -12.82 11.97 -7.20
CA LEU A 489 -14.03 12.67 -7.64
C LEU A 489 -14.01 14.14 -7.20
N THR A 490 -13.66 14.41 -5.94
CA THR A 490 -13.56 15.79 -5.43
C THR A 490 -12.43 16.60 -6.08
N VAL A 491 -11.21 16.06 -6.24
CA VAL A 491 -10.12 16.88 -6.87
C VAL A 491 -10.36 17.15 -8.35
N ARG A 492 -11.11 16.28 -9.07
CA ARG A 492 -11.47 16.52 -10.47
C ARG A 492 -12.24 17.83 -10.67
N LEU A 493 -13.06 18.25 -9.69
CA LEU A 493 -13.79 19.53 -9.74
C LEU A 493 -12.86 20.76 -9.82
N TYR A 494 -11.62 20.63 -9.36
CA TYR A 494 -10.62 21.70 -9.38
C TYR A 494 -9.70 21.64 -10.60
N ARG A 495 -9.95 20.74 -11.58
CA ARG A 495 -9.08 20.54 -12.74
C ARG A 495 -8.93 21.77 -13.63
N SER A 496 -10.00 22.55 -13.80
CA SER A 496 -9.97 23.83 -14.52
C SER A 496 -9.04 24.87 -13.86
N LYS A 497 -8.92 24.84 -12.52
CA LYS A 497 -8.12 25.77 -11.73
C LYS A 497 -6.72 25.26 -11.38
N SER A 498 -6.44 23.96 -11.53
CA SER A 498 -5.19 23.32 -11.03
C SER A 498 -4.87 21.97 -11.69
N SER A 499 -5.06 21.85 -13.02
CA SER A 499 -4.94 20.58 -13.77
C SER A 499 -3.69 19.75 -13.42
N ASP A 500 -2.49 20.34 -13.46
CA ASP A 500 -1.23 19.62 -13.18
C ASP A 500 -1.19 19.02 -11.77
N SER A 501 -1.71 19.73 -10.78
CA SER A 501 -1.81 19.23 -9.40
C SER A 501 -2.87 18.15 -9.25
N VAL A 502 -3.98 18.23 -9.98
CA VAL A 502 -5.00 17.17 -10.02
C VAL A 502 -4.42 15.90 -10.66
N ASN A 503 -3.74 16.04 -11.81
CA ASN A 503 -3.07 14.94 -12.50
C ASN A 503 -1.96 14.32 -11.62
N ALA A 504 -1.15 15.15 -10.95
CA ALA A 504 -0.12 14.69 -10.02
C ALA A 504 -0.69 14.02 -8.77
N PHE A 505 -1.83 14.47 -8.25
CA PHE A 505 -2.50 13.81 -7.12
C PHE A 505 -3.08 12.46 -7.53
N ILE A 506 -3.65 12.33 -8.74
CA ILE A 506 -4.14 11.06 -9.29
C ILE A 506 -3.00 10.05 -9.49
N GLU A 507 -1.83 10.48 -10.00
CA GLU A 507 -0.64 9.62 -10.11
C GLU A 507 -0.22 9.04 -8.75
N GLU A 508 -0.18 9.85 -7.68
CA GLU A 508 0.25 9.36 -6.36
C GLU A 508 -0.85 8.58 -5.63
N ALA A 509 -2.11 9.06 -5.63
CA ALA A 509 -3.22 8.48 -4.88
C ALA A 509 -3.84 7.24 -5.55
N VAL A 510 -3.79 7.13 -6.88
CA VAL A 510 -4.25 5.95 -7.63
C VAL A 510 -3.05 5.12 -8.07
N ILE A 511 -2.20 5.65 -8.96
CA ILE A 511 -1.23 4.83 -9.70
C ILE A 511 -0.10 4.30 -8.81
N ARG A 512 0.40 5.08 -7.84
CA ARG A 512 1.40 4.58 -6.87
C ARG A 512 0.79 3.71 -5.78
N ARG A 513 -0.40 4.08 -5.29
CA ARG A 513 -1.09 3.35 -4.22
C ARG A 513 -1.57 1.96 -4.66
N GLU A 514 -2.21 1.88 -5.82
CA GLU A 514 -2.79 0.63 -6.33
C GLU A 514 -1.70 -0.29 -6.93
N LEU A 515 -0.54 0.29 -7.30
CA LEU A 515 0.70 -0.47 -7.51
C LEU A 515 1.24 -1.09 -6.21
N ALA A 516 1.09 -0.41 -5.06
CA ALA A 516 1.53 -0.96 -3.79
C ALA A 516 0.65 -2.13 -3.33
N ASP A 517 -0.67 -2.00 -3.48
CA ASP A 517 -1.60 -3.13 -3.29
C ASP A 517 -1.29 -4.29 -4.25
N ASN A 518 -1.06 -4.00 -5.55
CA ASN A 518 -0.64 -4.99 -6.55
C ASN A 518 0.67 -5.72 -6.16
N PHE A 519 1.66 -4.99 -5.66
CA PHE A 519 2.93 -5.58 -5.24
C PHE A 519 2.72 -6.53 -4.06
N CYS A 520 2.02 -6.11 -3.00
CA CYS A 520 1.76 -6.96 -1.84
C CYS A 520 0.90 -8.18 -2.19
N TYR A 521 -0.08 -8.03 -3.08
CA TYR A 521 -0.98 -9.12 -3.48
C TYR A 521 -0.25 -10.23 -4.26
N TYR A 522 0.56 -9.86 -5.25
CA TYR A 522 1.26 -10.84 -6.09
C TYR A 522 2.63 -11.28 -5.55
N ASN A 523 3.18 -10.63 -4.52
CA ASN A 523 4.51 -10.95 -3.98
C ASN A 523 4.44 -11.34 -2.49
N LYS A 524 4.38 -12.66 -2.21
CA LYS A 524 4.36 -13.19 -0.83
C LYS A 524 5.56 -12.79 0.04
N HIS A 525 6.61 -12.22 -0.56
CA HIS A 525 7.84 -11.74 0.06
C HIS A 525 7.96 -10.21 0.04
N TYR A 526 6.83 -9.48 0.00
CA TYR A 526 6.77 -8.01 -0.13
C TYR A 526 7.53 -7.21 0.94
N ASP A 527 7.90 -7.84 2.05
CA ASP A 527 8.58 -7.32 3.23
C ASP A 527 10.03 -7.81 3.39
N SER A 528 10.61 -8.41 2.34
CA SER A 528 11.96 -9.00 2.40
C SER A 528 12.74 -8.87 1.10
N ILE A 529 14.07 -8.93 1.18
CA ILE A 529 15.00 -8.87 0.02
C ILE A 529 14.67 -9.95 -1.04
N LYS A 530 14.07 -11.08 -0.65
CA LYS A 530 13.60 -12.13 -1.57
C LYS A 530 12.57 -11.61 -2.58
N GLY A 531 11.72 -10.67 -2.17
CA GLY A 531 10.72 -10.02 -3.01
C GLY A 531 11.26 -8.97 -3.98
N ALA A 532 12.55 -8.63 -3.92
CA ALA A 532 13.18 -7.66 -4.81
C ALA A 532 13.48 -8.23 -6.21
N TYR A 533 13.66 -7.35 -7.19
CA TYR A 533 14.05 -7.73 -8.55
C TYR A 533 15.49 -8.24 -8.61
N ASP A 534 15.77 -9.14 -9.56
CA ASP A 534 17.06 -9.80 -9.70
C ASP A 534 18.25 -8.85 -9.88
N TRP A 535 18.07 -7.72 -10.57
CA TRP A 535 19.13 -6.72 -10.71
C TRP A 535 19.50 -6.09 -9.36
N ALA A 536 18.51 -5.83 -8.51
CA ALA A 536 18.70 -5.25 -7.19
C ALA A 536 19.33 -6.27 -6.24
N LYS A 537 18.80 -7.50 -6.18
CA LYS A 537 19.37 -8.60 -5.37
C LYS A 537 20.83 -8.87 -5.72
N LYS A 538 21.17 -8.94 -7.02
CA LYS A 538 22.55 -9.16 -7.48
C LYS A 538 23.48 -8.00 -7.14
N SER A 539 23.01 -6.75 -7.27
CA SER A 539 23.82 -5.58 -6.96
C SER A 539 24.02 -5.38 -5.44
N LEU A 540 22.97 -5.55 -4.63
CA LEU A 540 23.08 -5.54 -3.17
C LEU A 540 23.99 -6.66 -2.64
N ALA A 541 23.91 -7.87 -3.22
CA ALA A 541 24.80 -8.98 -2.85
C ALA A 541 26.28 -8.70 -3.22
N LEU A 542 26.54 -8.06 -4.36
CA LEU A 542 27.90 -7.68 -4.78
C LEU A 542 28.55 -6.68 -3.81
N HIS A 543 27.77 -5.78 -3.22
CA HIS A 543 28.22 -4.74 -2.30
C HIS A 543 28.08 -5.12 -0.81
N LYS A 544 27.81 -6.41 -0.52
CA LYS A 544 27.59 -6.90 0.85
C LYS A 544 28.79 -6.71 1.78
N ASP A 545 30.01 -6.75 1.25
CA ASP A 545 31.25 -6.71 2.06
C ASP A 545 31.92 -5.32 2.06
N ASP A 546 31.30 -4.31 1.45
CA ASP A 546 31.80 -2.93 1.43
C ASP A 546 31.86 -2.32 2.85
N LYS A 547 32.90 -1.52 3.13
CA LYS A 547 32.96 -0.81 4.43
C LYS A 547 31.86 0.25 4.51
N ARG A 548 30.92 0.09 5.45
CA ARG A 548 29.89 1.10 5.77
C ARG A 548 30.57 2.34 6.39
N PRO A 549 30.13 3.57 6.08
CA PRO A 549 30.69 4.79 6.66
C PRO A 549 30.30 4.96 8.14
N TYR A 550 29.13 4.47 8.52
CA TYR A 550 28.59 4.45 9.88
C TYR A 550 27.83 3.14 10.10
N LEU A 551 27.64 2.74 11.36
CA LEU A 551 26.74 1.67 11.75
C LEU A 551 25.94 2.16 12.96
N TYR A 552 24.62 2.08 12.88
CA TYR A 552 23.71 2.44 13.99
C TYR A 552 22.87 1.23 14.39
N THR A 553 22.64 1.06 15.69
CA THR A 553 21.63 0.13 16.18
C THR A 553 20.23 0.65 15.83
N ARG A 554 19.25 -0.26 15.78
CA ARG A 554 17.82 0.10 15.67
C ARG A 554 17.43 1.18 16.67
N ASP A 555 17.94 1.10 17.90
CA ASP A 555 17.54 1.99 18.99
C ASP A 555 18.17 3.39 18.82
N GLN A 556 19.42 3.48 18.35
CA GLN A 556 20.03 4.76 17.94
C GLN A 556 19.29 5.43 16.78
N LEU A 557 18.72 4.63 15.87
CA LEU A 557 17.84 5.12 14.80
C LEU A 557 16.48 5.53 15.37
N GLU A 558 15.89 4.75 16.29
CA GLU A 558 14.60 5.05 16.93
C GLU A 558 14.64 6.39 17.67
N GLU A 559 15.72 6.64 18.42
CA GLU A 559 15.95 7.83 19.25
C GLU A 559 16.55 9.05 18.51
N SER A 560 16.61 9.05 17.16
CA SER A 560 17.19 10.16 16.38
C SER A 560 18.66 10.49 16.68
N LYS A 561 19.49 9.49 17.02
CA LYS A 561 20.90 9.67 17.46
C LYS A 561 21.93 9.42 16.34
N THR A 562 21.67 9.92 15.12
CA THR A 562 22.64 9.86 14.01
C THR A 562 23.46 11.15 13.86
N HIS A 563 24.46 11.14 12.98
CA HIS A 563 25.29 12.29 12.62
C HIS A 563 24.63 13.27 11.63
N ASP A 564 23.47 12.91 11.06
CA ASP A 564 22.78 13.67 10.01
C ASP A 564 21.56 14.38 10.60
N ASP A 565 21.63 15.71 10.70
CA ASP A 565 20.60 16.52 11.34
C ASP A 565 19.26 16.51 10.56
N LEU A 566 19.30 16.30 9.24
CA LEU A 566 18.11 16.10 8.42
C LEU A 566 17.49 14.72 8.62
N TRP A 567 18.30 13.68 8.83
CA TRP A 567 17.79 12.35 9.15
C TRP A 567 17.12 12.34 10.52
N ASN A 568 17.78 12.90 11.53
CA ASN A 568 17.25 13.04 12.89
C ASN A 568 15.93 13.83 12.88
N ALA A 569 15.88 15.00 12.23
CA ALA A 569 14.66 15.79 12.11
C ALA A 569 13.51 15.05 11.39
N ALA A 570 13.82 14.20 10.41
CA ALA A 570 12.82 13.37 9.73
C ALA A 570 12.27 12.26 10.65
N GLN A 571 13.14 11.63 11.44
CA GLN A 571 12.75 10.67 12.48
C GLN A 571 11.93 11.35 13.60
N ASP A 572 12.32 12.54 14.06
CA ASP A 572 11.56 13.32 15.04
C ASP A 572 10.16 13.67 14.53
N GLN A 573 10.02 14.03 13.25
CA GLN A 573 8.71 14.21 12.63
C GLN A 573 7.88 12.91 12.64
N LEU A 574 8.49 11.76 12.39
CA LEU A 574 7.79 10.47 12.46
C LEU A 574 7.34 10.15 13.90
N VAL A 575 8.25 10.28 14.87
CA VAL A 575 7.98 9.99 16.28
C VAL A 575 6.92 10.92 16.86
N LEU A 576 7.01 12.23 16.62
CA LEU A 576 6.13 13.24 17.23
C LEU A 576 4.80 13.41 16.47
N GLU A 577 4.84 13.58 15.15
CA GLU A 577 3.64 13.88 14.35
C GLU A 577 2.95 12.61 13.81
N GLY A 578 3.57 11.44 13.95
CA GLY A 578 3.05 10.17 13.44
C GLY A 578 2.97 10.11 11.90
N LYS A 579 3.63 11.03 11.20
CA LYS A 579 3.57 11.15 9.74
C LYS A 579 4.73 11.96 9.16
N MET A 580 5.83 11.27 8.85
CA MET A 580 6.95 11.86 8.10
C MET A 580 6.53 12.35 6.71
N HIS A 581 7.07 13.50 6.28
CA HIS A 581 6.89 14.05 4.93
C HIS A 581 7.36 13.07 3.84
N GLY A 582 6.58 12.94 2.76
CA GLY A 582 6.79 11.90 1.73
C GLY A 582 8.19 11.92 1.07
N PHE A 583 8.74 13.12 0.83
CA PHE A 583 10.11 13.24 0.31
C PHE A 583 11.17 12.71 1.30
N LEU A 584 10.92 12.90 2.60
CA LEU A 584 11.87 12.52 3.64
C LEU A 584 11.84 11.02 3.93
N ARG A 585 10.70 10.33 3.77
CA ARG A 585 10.66 8.85 3.86
C ARG A 585 11.63 8.18 2.89
N MET A 586 11.73 8.72 1.67
CA MET A 586 12.72 8.27 0.67
C MET A 586 14.16 8.52 1.12
N TYR A 587 14.45 9.65 1.77
CA TYR A 587 15.77 9.96 2.31
C TYR A 587 16.13 9.01 3.47
N TRP A 588 15.23 8.94 4.44
CA TRP A 588 15.34 8.23 5.70
C TRP A 588 15.63 6.74 5.51
N ALA A 589 14.81 6.02 4.73
CA ALA A 589 15.00 4.58 4.50
C ALA A 589 16.26 4.28 3.67
N LYS A 590 16.68 5.21 2.78
CA LYS A 590 17.95 5.09 2.04
C LYS A 590 19.17 5.28 2.95
N LYS A 591 19.08 6.13 3.96
CA LYS A 591 20.13 6.28 4.98
C LYS A 591 20.20 5.10 5.94
N ILE A 592 19.08 4.48 6.27
CA ILE A 592 19.09 3.21 7.02
C ILE A 592 19.88 2.14 6.25
N LEU A 593 19.73 2.02 4.92
CA LEU A 593 20.59 1.15 4.09
C LEU A 593 22.08 1.55 4.09
N GLU A 594 22.41 2.84 4.15
CA GLU A 594 23.80 3.31 4.18
C GLU A 594 24.50 3.03 5.53
N TRP A 595 23.74 2.88 6.62
CA TRP A 595 24.25 2.88 8.00
C TRP A 595 23.85 1.63 8.83
N THR A 596 23.57 0.50 8.19
CA THR A 596 23.26 -0.79 8.84
C THR A 596 24.13 -1.92 8.29
N ASN A 597 24.17 -3.05 9.00
CA ASN A 597 25.04 -4.18 8.66
C ASN A 597 24.61 -4.93 7.40
N SER A 598 23.36 -4.83 6.94
CA SER A 598 22.89 -5.52 5.73
C SER A 598 21.60 -4.89 5.17
N PRO A 599 21.29 -5.10 3.88
CA PRO A 599 19.99 -4.71 3.32
C PRO A 599 18.80 -5.35 4.05
N GLU A 600 18.96 -6.60 4.51
CA GLU A 600 18.00 -7.32 5.35
C GLU A 600 17.72 -6.58 6.66
N GLU A 601 18.78 -6.19 7.38
CA GLU A 601 18.69 -5.40 8.61
C GLU A 601 18.09 -4.01 8.35
N ALA A 602 18.52 -3.35 7.27
CA ALA A 602 18.02 -2.05 6.85
C ALA A 602 16.50 -2.07 6.63
N LEU A 603 16.01 -3.10 5.95
CA LEU A 603 14.60 -3.28 5.62
C LEU A 603 13.79 -3.61 6.87
N ALA A 604 14.30 -4.49 7.74
CA ALA A 604 13.66 -4.83 9.02
C ALA A 604 13.51 -3.58 9.92
N PHE A 605 14.57 -2.78 10.09
CA PHE A 605 14.52 -1.57 10.89
C PHE A 605 13.60 -0.51 10.27
N SER A 606 13.62 -0.33 8.95
CA SER A 606 12.74 0.62 8.25
C SER A 606 11.26 0.24 8.35
N ILE A 607 10.94 -1.05 8.24
CA ILE A 607 9.57 -1.55 8.42
C ILE A 607 9.13 -1.35 9.86
N TYR A 608 9.90 -1.80 10.86
CA TYR A 608 9.57 -1.66 12.27
C TYR A 608 9.33 -0.19 12.66
N LEU A 609 10.23 0.72 12.32
CA LEU A 609 10.07 2.15 12.68
C LEU A 609 8.85 2.78 11.98
N ASN A 610 8.59 2.44 10.71
CA ASN A 610 7.37 2.90 10.03
C ASN A 610 6.11 2.34 10.69
N ASP A 611 6.07 1.03 10.97
CA ASP A 611 4.87 0.33 11.44
C ASP A 611 4.57 0.60 12.93
N ARG A 612 5.58 1.05 13.69
CA ARG A 612 5.51 1.50 15.09
C ARG A 612 5.02 2.94 15.25
N PHE A 613 5.48 3.87 14.41
CA PHE A 613 5.23 5.31 14.60
C PHE A 613 4.28 5.95 13.59
N SER A 614 4.23 5.47 12.34
CA SER A 614 3.37 6.04 11.30
C SER A 614 1.90 5.70 11.54
N LEU A 615 1.03 6.71 11.60
CA LEU A 615 -0.42 6.52 11.51
C LEU A 615 -0.83 5.82 10.20
N ASP A 616 -0.05 5.98 9.14
CA ASP A 616 -0.20 5.35 7.82
C ASP A 616 0.81 4.21 7.55
N GLY A 617 1.36 3.60 8.62
CA GLY A 617 2.19 2.37 8.56
C GLY A 617 1.37 1.08 8.61
N ARG A 618 2.03 -0.10 8.62
CA ARG A 618 1.39 -1.43 8.56
C ARG A 618 0.49 -1.59 7.33
N ASP A 619 0.96 -1.03 6.23
CA ASP A 619 0.19 -0.70 5.03
C ASP A 619 0.98 -1.12 3.77
N PRO A 620 0.33 -1.56 2.67
CA PRO A 620 1.02 -1.85 1.42
C PRO A 620 1.96 -0.72 0.95
N ASN A 621 1.56 0.54 1.14
CA ASN A 621 2.38 1.71 0.81
C ASN A 621 3.63 1.84 1.70
N GLY A 622 3.56 1.38 2.95
CA GLY A 622 4.69 1.33 3.88
C GLY A 622 5.76 0.33 3.45
N TYR A 623 5.35 -0.93 3.23
CA TYR A 623 6.26 -1.99 2.75
C TYR A 623 6.87 -1.63 1.40
N VAL A 624 6.06 -1.16 0.45
CA VAL A 624 6.51 -0.79 -0.89
C VAL A 624 7.36 0.48 -0.88
N GLY A 625 7.11 1.44 0.02
CA GLY A 625 7.98 2.61 0.23
C GLY A 625 9.36 2.22 0.76
N CYS A 626 9.44 1.28 1.71
CA CYS A 626 10.69 0.73 2.22
C CYS A 626 11.44 -0.07 1.13
N MET A 627 10.73 -0.96 0.43
CA MET A 627 11.29 -1.76 -0.66
C MET A 627 11.72 -0.91 -1.88
N TRP A 628 11.01 0.16 -2.23
CA TRP A 628 11.46 1.11 -3.26
C TRP A 628 12.75 1.81 -2.82
N SER A 629 12.82 2.18 -1.54
CA SER A 629 13.97 2.89 -0.96
C SER A 629 15.22 2.01 -0.89
N ILE A 630 15.08 0.77 -0.44
CA ILE A 630 16.20 -0.13 -0.11
C ILE A 630 16.47 -1.14 -1.24
N CYS A 631 15.42 -1.68 -1.84
CA CYS A 631 15.50 -2.74 -2.85
C CYS A 631 15.22 -2.29 -4.29
N GLY A 632 14.91 -1.00 -4.51
CA GLY A 632 14.71 -0.45 -5.86
C GLY A 632 13.54 -1.05 -6.64
N ILE A 633 12.57 -1.70 -5.98
CA ILE A 633 11.34 -2.14 -6.67
C ILE A 633 10.64 -0.93 -7.29
N HIS A 634 10.00 -1.11 -8.44
CA HIS A 634 9.38 -0.04 -9.22
C HIS A 634 10.30 1.12 -9.65
N ASP A 635 11.61 1.00 -9.46
CA ASP A 635 12.65 1.90 -9.97
C ASP A 635 13.51 1.21 -11.05
N GLN A 636 14.44 1.97 -11.62
CA GLN A 636 15.54 1.48 -12.46
C GLN A 636 16.84 1.37 -11.66
N GLY A 637 17.83 0.67 -12.21
CA GLY A 637 19.20 0.74 -11.71
C GLY A 637 19.84 2.10 -11.98
N TRP A 638 20.65 2.57 -11.03
CA TRP A 638 21.39 3.84 -11.09
C TRP A 638 22.90 3.61 -11.16
N ALA A 639 23.67 4.69 -11.27
CA ALA A 639 25.13 4.64 -11.25
C ALA A 639 25.64 3.96 -9.96
N GLU A 640 26.48 2.95 -10.13
CA GLU A 640 26.93 2.04 -9.08
C GLU A 640 27.79 2.73 -8.03
N ARG A 641 27.58 2.40 -6.75
CA ARG A 641 28.26 2.96 -5.58
C ARG A 641 28.50 1.90 -4.53
N ALA A 642 29.49 2.13 -3.68
CA ALA A 642 29.68 1.32 -2.48
C ALA A 642 28.42 1.30 -1.58
N VAL A 643 28.18 0.17 -0.92
CA VAL A 643 27.00 -0.18 -0.09
C VAL A 643 25.67 -0.26 -0.87
N PHE A 644 25.35 0.75 -1.68
CA PHE A 644 24.08 0.80 -2.44
C PHE A 644 24.07 -0.08 -3.70
N GLY A 645 25.24 -0.39 -4.25
CA GLY A 645 25.34 -0.85 -5.64
C GLY A 645 24.59 0.11 -6.57
N LYS A 646 23.66 -0.44 -7.36
CA LYS A 646 22.82 0.30 -8.33
C LYS A 646 21.50 0.81 -7.75
N ILE A 647 21.25 0.72 -6.44
CA ILE A 647 20.06 1.32 -5.81
C ILE A 647 20.15 2.85 -5.89
N ARG A 648 19.02 3.53 -6.13
CA ARG A 648 18.99 5.01 -6.22
C ARG A 648 19.53 5.65 -4.94
N TYR A 649 20.66 6.35 -5.05
CA TYR A 649 21.28 7.07 -3.94
C TYR A 649 20.59 8.42 -3.64
N MET A 650 20.55 8.82 -2.37
CA MET A 650 20.14 10.16 -1.92
C MET A 650 21.10 10.65 -0.83
N ASN A 651 21.52 11.93 -0.90
CA ASN A 651 22.43 12.50 0.08
C ASN A 651 22.06 13.92 0.51
N TYR A 652 22.54 14.30 1.68
CA TYR A 652 22.30 15.56 2.37
C TYR A 652 22.50 16.79 1.48
N GLN A 653 23.60 16.84 0.73
CA GLN A 653 23.89 17.93 -0.21
C GLN A 653 22.92 17.95 -1.41
N GLY A 654 22.36 16.79 -1.79
CA GLY A 654 21.28 16.70 -2.77
C GLY A 654 19.94 17.20 -2.24
N CYS A 655 19.70 17.13 -0.93
CA CYS A 655 18.55 17.75 -0.26
C CYS A 655 18.73 19.27 -0.14
N LYS A 656 19.92 19.76 0.27
CA LYS A 656 20.26 21.19 0.31
C LYS A 656 20.17 21.92 -1.04
N ARG A 657 20.21 21.21 -2.16
CA ARG A 657 19.96 21.76 -3.53
C ARG A 657 18.49 21.71 -3.97
N LYS A 658 17.58 21.22 -3.13
CA LYS A 658 16.14 21.06 -3.43
C LYS A 658 15.24 21.84 -2.49
N PHE A 659 15.63 21.99 -1.23
CA PHE A 659 14.87 22.71 -0.21
C PHE A 659 15.80 23.24 0.90
N ASP A 660 15.26 24.14 1.72
CA ASP A 660 15.91 24.64 2.93
C ASP A 660 15.98 23.52 3.99
N VAL A 661 17.14 22.88 4.09
CA VAL A 661 17.40 21.85 5.11
C VAL A 661 17.50 22.46 6.52
N PRO A 662 18.29 23.54 6.77
CA PRO A 662 18.28 24.24 8.06
C PRO A 662 16.89 24.64 8.54
N GLY A 663 16.04 25.24 7.70
CA GLY A 663 14.67 25.61 8.06
C GLY A 663 13.81 24.41 8.48
N PHE A 664 13.92 23.29 7.76
CA PHE A 664 13.23 22.05 8.13
C PHE A 664 13.74 21.47 9.46
N VAL A 665 15.06 21.41 9.66
CA VAL A 665 15.68 20.88 10.89
C VAL A 665 15.28 21.72 12.11
N LEU A 666 15.33 23.05 12.00
CA LEU A 666 14.91 23.96 13.06
C LEU A 666 13.44 23.76 13.43
N SER A 667 12.54 23.82 12.44
CA SER A 667 11.09 23.67 12.65
C SER A 667 10.66 22.29 13.17
N SER A 668 11.45 21.25 12.93
CA SER A 668 11.19 19.89 13.42
C SER A 668 11.56 19.68 14.89
N SER A 669 12.44 20.51 15.44
CA SER A 669 13.04 20.32 16.76
C SER A 669 12.07 20.53 17.94
N GLU A 670 12.26 19.74 19.00
CA GLU A 670 11.47 19.79 20.25
C GLU A 670 11.31 21.21 20.82
N HIS A 671 12.39 21.99 20.84
CA HIS A 671 12.37 23.34 21.40
C HIS A 671 11.46 24.29 20.61
N SER A 672 11.41 24.17 19.28
CA SER A 672 10.47 24.92 18.45
C SER A 672 9.03 24.47 18.66
N LYS A 673 8.80 23.16 18.87
CA LYS A 673 7.46 22.60 19.07
C LYS A 673 6.86 22.97 20.44
N ILE A 674 7.65 22.97 21.51
CA ILE A 674 7.24 23.49 22.83
C ILE A 674 6.83 24.97 22.73
N PHE A 675 7.52 25.77 21.90
CA PHE A 675 7.18 27.18 21.68
C PHE A 675 5.87 27.35 20.89
N ILE A 676 5.69 26.59 19.79
CA ILE A 676 4.49 26.64 18.95
C ILE A 676 3.23 26.20 19.74
N VAL A 677 3.34 25.20 20.61
CA VAL A 677 2.23 24.76 21.47
C VAL A 677 1.78 25.86 22.44
N ARG A 678 2.67 26.74 22.90
CA ARG A 678 2.31 27.90 23.74
C ARG A 678 1.69 29.06 22.97
N PHE A 679 1.98 29.23 21.68
CA PHE A 679 1.48 30.36 20.88
C PHE A 679 0.16 30.08 20.14
N ASN A 680 -0.26 28.83 19.99
CA ASN A 680 -1.57 28.48 19.40
C ASN A 680 -2.79 28.76 20.32
N PHE A 681 -2.64 29.61 21.34
CA PHE A 681 -3.70 30.01 22.28
C PHE A 681 -3.93 31.54 22.30
N GLN A 682 -3.84 32.20 21.14
CA GLN A 682 -4.38 33.55 20.93
C GLN A 682 -4.73 33.77 19.44
N GLU A 683 -5.93 34.28 19.18
CA GLU A 683 -6.39 34.64 17.84
C GLU A 683 -5.98 36.08 17.50
N ASP A 684 -4.85 36.28 16.82
CA ASP A 684 -4.64 37.52 16.03
C ASP A 684 -3.63 37.35 14.87
N PRO A 685 -4.04 37.44 13.58
CA PRO A 685 -3.16 37.19 12.44
C PRO A 685 -1.92 38.10 12.23
N PRO A 686 -1.94 39.43 12.47
CA PRO A 686 -0.88 40.31 11.98
C PRO A 686 0.46 40.20 12.74
N ALA A 687 0.39 40.01 14.06
CA ALA A 687 1.56 40.11 14.94
C ALA A 687 2.60 39.00 14.70
N THR A 688 2.14 37.78 14.40
CA THR A 688 2.99 36.59 14.27
C THR A 688 4.03 36.73 13.15
N GLN A 689 3.66 37.36 12.03
CA GLN A 689 4.57 37.52 10.88
C GLN A 689 5.63 38.61 11.11
N GLN A 690 5.28 39.69 11.81
CA GLN A 690 6.26 40.71 12.21
C GLN A 690 7.23 40.17 13.26
N LEU A 691 6.74 39.46 14.29
CA LEU A 691 7.61 38.88 15.33
C LEU A 691 8.62 37.87 14.77
N LEU A 692 8.21 37.00 13.84
CA LEU A 692 9.13 36.08 13.14
C LEU A 692 10.18 36.82 12.30
N SER A 693 9.85 37.98 11.72
CA SER A 693 10.82 38.80 11.00
C SER A 693 11.84 39.49 11.93
N ALA A 694 11.40 39.95 13.11
CA ALA A 694 12.25 40.63 14.09
C ALA A 694 13.22 39.68 14.81
N TYR A 695 12.76 38.49 15.20
CA TYR A 695 13.57 37.52 15.94
C TYR A 695 14.77 36.97 15.16
N ASN A 696 14.66 36.91 13.82
CA ASN A 696 15.75 36.46 12.94
C ASN A 696 17.03 37.32 13.01
N PHE A 697 16.97 38.54 13.57
CA PHE A 697 18.12 39.46 13.56
C PHE A 697 18.92 39.51 14.87
N GLN A 698 18.38 39.06 16.01
CA GLN A 698 19.00 39.28 17.33
C GLN A 698 19.59 38.04 18.03
N HIS A 699 19.28 36.81 17.60
CA HIS A 699 19.80 35.59 18.26
C HIS A 699 20.88 34.81 17.50
N VAL A 700 21.32 35.29 16.33
CA VAL A 700 22.34 34.64 15.48
C VAL A 700 23.70 34.53 16.18
N THR A 701 24.07 35.50 17.03
CA THR A 701 25.36 35.56 17.75
C THR A 701 25.41 34.71 19.01
N GLY A 702 24.29 34.41 19.66
CA GLY A 702 24.28 33.71 20.96
C GLY A 702 24.58 32.21 20.87
N TYR A 703 24.05 31.54 19.84
CA TYR A 703 24.01 30.07 19.81
C TYR A 703 25.36 29.40 19.48
N LEU A 704 26.29 30.14 18.88
CA LEU A 704 27.67 29.68 18.64
C LEU A 704 28.53 29.68 19.93
N LEU A 705 28.26 30.59 20.87
CA LEU A 705 29.03 30.73 22.13
C LEU A 705 28.67 29.65 23.17
N LEU A 706 27.39 29.30 23.30
CA LEU A 706 26.94 28.28 24.25
C LEU A 706 27.52 26.88 23.94
N LYS A 707 27.67 26.53 22.65
CA LYS A 707 28.19 25.22 22.25
C LYS A 707 29.67 25.02 22.60
N THR A 708 30.44 26.11 22.72
CA THR A 708 31.83 26.08 23.22
C THR A 708 31.95 26.09 24.74
N HIS A 709 30.94 26.57 25.48
CA HIS A 709 31.03 26.68 26.95
C HIS A 709 30.66 25.41 27.72
N PHE A 710 29.75 24.57 27.18
CA PHE A 710 29.30 23.35 27.85
C PHE A 710 30.30 22.17 27.85
N GLN A 711 31.47 22.31 27.20
CA GLN A 711 32.55 21.31 27.23
C GLN A 711 33.64 21.57 28.29
N ARG A 712 33.42 22.48 29.25
CA ARG A 712 34.45 22.86 30.25
C ARG A 712 34.08 22.72 31.73
N TYR A 713 32.94 22.13 32.08
CA TYR A 713 32.57 21.83 33.46
C TYR A 713 32.08 20.38 33.64
N GLN A 714 33.02 19.44 33.53
CA GLN A 714 32.99 18.14 34.19
C GLN A 714 34.40 17.78 34.66
N ILE A 715 34.73 18.23 35.88
CA ILE A 715 35.73 17.68 36.81
C ILE A 715 35.03 17.67 38.17
#